data_AF-A0A933PFL3-F1
#
_entry.id   AF-A0A933PFL3-F1
#
_cell.length_a   1.000
_cell.length_b   1.000
_cell.length_c   1.000
_cell.angle_alpha   90.00
_cell.angle_beta   90.00
_cell.angle_gamma   90.00
#
_symmetry.space_group_name_H-M   'P 1'
#
loop_
_entity.id
_entity.type
_entity.pdbx_description
1 polymer ?
#
loop_
_entity_poly.entity_id
_entity_poly.type
_entity_poly.pdbx_seq_one_letter_code
_entity_poly.pdbx_strand_id
1 'polypeptide(L)'
;MRRVTYLAMAAALGAATSVVAIAGPAAAADNPLVSAGSVRLSGIVATTGPDRIGDPEFPVAREGHDEGEGGEPPATSGPAVRPARVAAAGREVAVTFPGINHRDQRLASNGNQFSLEPPDQALCVGPGHVVESVNTALRVYDKAGHAVTPTIGLNEFFGYTPGINRTTGEFGAFVTDPICHFDPDTGRYFLAILTIDQDPGTGNFTGKNRLDIAVSRTSDPTGDWKLYKLPVQNDGTEGTPDHGCDPIDPADAGPEVTSPGACIGDYPHIGADRNGIYLTTNEYSLFSDGSNGGAAYTGAQIYAISKRQLVAGVDKPTMQMFESPKLGPFRSFTVWPAIAPKGQDSRANGGTEFFLSSTLGDGSETGNTAPSEKRIGVWSLTNTRSLDSATPNLRLANKLVPAARYALPPESVQKPGPTPLADCLNDRGDTFGPGVGCWGLFFNTAPTTTEELSGLDSGDTRMQQVLYADGEIWGALSTAVQVGGQTRAGILWVTVEAEVEKGRLRARTDETGYVAVAGHDVSYPALAQTRSGKVVMAATLVGTDHYPSATYTVLNSGRPTVRVISEGVGPKDGFSGYEAFGGGRPRWGDYGAAAMDGDRLWLASETIEQSCTLTEYLTGGIGSCGGTRTSLANWATRVSAVTL
;
A
#
# COMPACT_ATOMS: atom_id res chain seq x y z
N MET A 1 -33.46 -11.24 18.21
CA MET A 1 -32.37 -11.89 18.98
C MET A 1 -32.47 -13.40 18.86
N ARG A 2 -31.79 -14.00 17.89
CA ARG A 2 -31.52 -15.45 17.83
C ARG A 2 -30.03 -15.62 17.57
N ARG A 3 -29.31 -16.13 18.57
CA ARG A 3 -27.90 -16.51 18.47
C ARG A 3 -27.80 -17.78 17.63
N VAL A 4 -26.99 -17.76 16.58
CA VAL A 4 -26.56 -18.98 15.87
C VAL A 4 -25.11 -19.21 16.22
N THR A 5 -24.87 -20.25 17.02
CA THR A 5 -23.55 -20.74 17.42
C THR A 5 -23.05 -21.69 16.33
N TYR A 6 -21.97 -21.35 15.63
CA TYR A 6 -21.29 -22.30 14.74
C TYR A 6 -20.26 -23.10 15.55
N LEU A 7 -20.47 -24.41 15.65
CA LEU A 7 -19.53 -25.37 16.24
C LEU A 7 -18.30 -25.52 15.34
N ALA A 8 -17.12 -25.27 15.89
CA ALA A 8 -15.84 -25.61 15.30
C ALA A 8 -15.66 -27.14 15.25
N MET A 9 -15.62 -27.73 14.04
CA MET A 9 -15.09 -29.08 13.84
C MET A 9 -13.62 -28.99 13.41
N ALA A 10 -12.73 -29.39 14.32
CA ALA A 10 -11.35 -29.67 14.00
C ALA A 10 -11.27 -31.01 13.23
N ALA A 11 -10.94 -30.96 11.94
CA ALA A 11 -10.61 -32.14 11.16
C ALA A 11 -9.10 -32.20 10.92
N ALA A 12 -8.43 -33.09 11.64
CA ALA A 12 -7.08 -33.52 11.34
C ALA A 12 -7.12 -34.52 10.17
N LEU A 13 -6.59 -34.14 9.01
CA LEU A 13 -6.22 -35.08 7.95
C LEU A 13 -4.89 -34.66 7.32
N GLY A 14 -3.84 -35.42 7.64
CA GLY A 14 -2.64 -35.48 6.84
C GLY A 14 -2.89 -36.35 5.61
N ALA A 15 -2.76 -35.75 4.43
CA ALA A 15 -2.49 -36.45 3.19
C ALA A 15 -1.80 -35.47 2.24
N ALA A 16 -0.62 -35.84 1.75
CA ALA A 16 0.13 -35.10 0.74
C ALA A 16 -0.71 -34.99 -0.55
N THR A 17 -1.24 -33.80 -0.82
CA THR A 17 -1.97 -33.51 -2.06
C THR A 17 -0.99 -33.09 -3.16
N SER A 18 -1.01 -33.87 -4.23
CA SER A 18 -0.28 -33.68 -5.47
C SER A 18 -0.59 -32.32 -6.11
N VAL A 19 0.46 -31.54 -6.42
CA VAL A 19 0.39 -30.29 -7.19
C VAL A 19 -0.08 -30.60 -8.61
N VAL A 20 -1.26 -30.06 -8.97
CA VAL A 20 -1.71 -29.95 -10.36
C VAL A 20 -1.15 -28.64 -10.91
N ALA A 21 -0.32 -28.72 -11.95
CA ALA A 21 -0.05 -27.57 -12.80
C ALA A 21 -1.38 -27.25 -13.49
N ILE A 22 -2.07 -26.22 -13.04
CA ILE A 22 -3.29 -25.76 -13.70
C ILE A 22 -2.78 -25.00 -14.94
N ALA A 23 -2.73 -25.68 -16.08
CA ALA A 23 -2.96 -24.97 -17.33
C ALA A 23 -4.44 -24.57 -17.28
N GLY A 24 -4.74 -23.45 -16.63
CA GLY A 24 -6.05 -22.84 -16.75
C GLY A 24 -6.26 -22.55 -18.24
N PRO A 25 -7.46 -22.74 -18.80
CA PRO A 25 -7.77 -22.12 -20.06
C PRO A 25 -7.60 -20.62 -19.82
N ALA A 26 -6.53 -20.03 -20.33
CA ALA A 26 -6.49 -18.60 -20.52
C ALA A 26 -7.62 -18.33 -21.51
N ALA A 27 -8.77 -17.87 -21.03
CA ALA A 27 -9.62 -17.08 -21.89
C ALA A 27 -8.69 -15.94 -22.33
N ALA A 28 -8.40 -15.86 -23.62
CA ALA A 28 -7.93 -14.60 -24.18
C ALA A 28 -9.11 -13.65 -24.04
N ALA A 29 -9.32 -13.10 -22.83
CA ALA A 29 -10.04 -11.86 -22.69
C ALA A 29 -9.35 -10.88 -23.64
N ASP A 30 -10.13 -10.18 -24.46
CA ASP A 30 -9.62 -9.15 -25.33
C ASP A 30 -8.73 -8.22 -24.49
N ASN A 31 -7.42 -8.23 -24.72
CA ASN A 31 -6.44 -7.54 -23.90
C ASN A 31 -6.90 -6.10 -23.59
N PRO A 32 -7.36 -5.81 -22.36
CA PRO A 32 -8.03 -4.56 -22.05
C PRO A 32 -7.03 -3.41 -21.81
N LEU A 33 -5.73 -3.72 -21.74
CA LEU A 33 -4.66 -2.74 -21.59
C LEU A 33 -4.46 -1.94 -22.88
N VAL A 34 -4.70 -0.63 -22.80
CA VAL A 34 -4.59 0.30 -23.93
C VAL A 34 -3.80 1.55 -23.56
N SER A 35 -3.14 2.19 -24.54
CA SER A 35 -2.49 3.48 -24.30
C SER A 35 -3.50 4.60 -24.08
N ALA A 36 -3.19 5.46 -23.12
CA ALA A 36 -3.92 6.67 -22.78
C ALA A 36 -3.16 7.96 -23.15
N GLY A 37 -2.24 7.89 -24.11
CA GLY A 37 -1.44 9.04 -24.55
C GLY A 37 -0.15 9.22 -23.77
N SER A 38 0.30 10.46 -23.61
CA SER A 38 1.57 10.80 -22.98
C SER A 38 1.47 12.10 -22.20
N VAL A 39 2.30 12.23 -21.16
CA VAL A 39 2.44 13.44 -20.34
C VAL A 39 3.91 13.80 -20.23
N ARG A 40 4.22 15.10 -20.13
CA ARG A 40 5.57 15.57 -19.79
C ARG A 40 5.54 16.14 -18.38
N LEU A 41 6.26 15.51 -17.45
CA LEU A 41 6.20 15.88 -16.03
C LEU A 41 6.61 17.35 -15.81
N SER A 42 7.73 17.77 -16.41
CA SER A 42 8.20 19.16 -16.38
C SER A 42 7.28 20.18 -17.06
N GLY A 43 6.27 19.73 -17.81
CA GLY A 43 5.28 20.58 -18.46
C GLY A 43 4.00 20.79 -17.63
N ILE A 44 3.83 20.08 -16.51
CA ILE A 44 2.65 20.20 -15.66
C ILE A 44 2.74 21.49 -14.85
N VAL A 45 1.68 22.30 -14.91
CA VAL A 45 1.55 23.52 -14.12
C VAL A 45 1.15 23.15 -12.69
N ALA A 46 2.13 22.78 -11.88
CA ALA A 46 1.90 22.50 -10.46
C ALA A 46 1.71 23.80 -9.69
N THR A 47 0.58 23.89 -8.98
CA THR A 47 0.24 25.04 -8.14
C THR A 47 -0.01 24.59 -6.71
N THR A 48 0.38 25.41 -5.75
CA THR A 48 0.15 25.16 -4.32
C THR A 48 -0.99 26.05 -3.84
N GLY A 49 -2.01 25.44 -3.25
CA GLY A 49 -3.14 26.13 -2.66
C GLY A 49 -2.80 26.80 -1.32
N PRO A 50 -3.71 27.64 -0.80
CA PRO A 50 -3.54 28.27 0.50
C PRO A 50 -3.73 27.27 1.67
N ASP A 51 -3.02 27.51 2.77
CA ASP A 51 -3.22 26.84 4.07
C ASP A 51 -4.57 27.20 4.68
N ARG A 52 -5.61 26.47 4.29
CA ARG A 52 -6.95 26.59 4.85
C ARG A 52 -7.72 25.29 4.68
N ILE A 53 -8.73 25.13 5.52
CA ILE A 53 -9.78 24.15 5.31
C ILE A 53 -10.56 24.56 4.04
N GLY A 54 -10.74 23.61 3.13
CA GLY A 54 -11.49 23.72 1.90
C GLY A 54 -12.58 22.67 1.82
N ASP A 55 -13.82 23.12 1.74
CA ASP A 55 -15.01 22.28 1.67
C ASP A 55 -15.30 21.81 0.22
N PRO A 56 -15.60 20.52 0.00
CA PRO A 56 -15.42 19.38 0.90
C PRO A 56 -13.95 19.00 1.11
N GLU A 57 -13.60 18.56 2.31
CA GLU A 57 -12.24 18.08 2.66
C GLU A 57 -12.02 16.60 2.32
N PHE A 58 -13.11 15.83 2.27
CA PHE A 58 -13.11 14.40 2.02
C PHE A 58 -13.87 14.09 0.72
N PRO A 59 -13.54 12.99 0.03
CA PRO A 59 -14.35 12.51 -1.08
C PRO A 59 -15.76 12.13 -0.60
N VAL A 60 -16.76 12.29 -1.47
CA VAL A 60 -18.17 11.97 -1.17
C VAL A 60 -18.38 10.46 -1.11
N ALA A 61 -17.97 9.75 -2.18
CA ALA A 61 -17.91 8.31 -2.17
C ALA A 61 -16.63 7.84 -1.48
N ARG A 62 -16.77 6.90 -0.56
CA ARG A 62 -15.68 6.11 -0.03
C ARG A 62 -15.70 4.77 -0.75
N GLU A 63 -14.53 4.19 -0.96
CA GLU A 63 -14.45 2.79 -1.38
C GLU A 63 -15.24 1.99 -0.34
N GLY A 64 -16.08 1.05 -0.80
CA GLY A 64 -16.88 0.18 0.05
C GLY A 64 -16.03 -0.80 0.85
N HIS A 65 -14.97 -0.33 1.50
CA HIS A 65 -14.28 -1.03 2.56
C HIS A 65 -15.04 -0.78 3.86
N ASP A 66 -16.28 -1.26 3.91
CA ASP A 66 -16.71 -1.91 5.14
C ASP A 66 -15.85 -3.18 5.30
N GLU A 67 -14.55 -3.02 5.60
CA GLU A 67 -13.94 -3.87 6.61
C GLU A 67 -14.73 -3.54 7.88
N GLY A 68 -15.93 -4.15 7.99
CA GLY A 68 -17.13 -3.44 8.41
C GLY A 68 -17.06 -2.71 9.75
N GLU A 69 -18.18 -2.09 10.10
CA GLU A 69 -18.48 -1.68 11.49
C GLU A 69 -18.25 -2.80 12.56
N GLY A 70 -17.87 -4.02 12.16
CA GLY A 70 -17.20 -4.99 13.02
C GLY A 70 -15.75 -4.59 13.30
N GLY A 71 -15.53 -3.97 14.46
CA GLY A 71 -14.20 -3.55 14.93
C GLY A 71 -13.10 -4.60 14.76
N GLU A 72 -11.86 -4.10 14.72
CA GLU A 72 -10.63 -4.86 14.45
C GLU A 72 -10.68 -6.26 15.09
N PRO A 73 -10.47 -7.34 14.30
CA PRO A 73 -10.51 -8.69 14.84
C PRO A 73 -9.53 -8.79 16.02
N PRO A 74 -9.97 -9.36 17.16
CA PRO A 74 -9.22 -9.24 18.40
C PRO A 74 -7.82 -9.82 18.23
N ALA A 75 -6.81 -8.98 18.46
CA ALA A 75 -5.41 -9.36 18.40
C ALA A 75 -5.16 -10.66 19.19
N THR A 76 -4.44 -11.61 18.58
CA THR A 76 -4.16 -12.89 19.23
C THR A 76 -2.73 -12.93 19.74
N SER A 77 -2.46 -13.78 20.74
CA SER A 77 -1.10 -13.94 21.24
C SER A 77 -0.23 -14.66 20.20
N GLY A 78 0.72 -13.92 19.64
CA GLY A 78 1.79 -14.45 18.81
C GLY A 78 2.83 -15.31 19.56
N PRO A 79 3.90 -15.75 18.88
CA PRO A 79 5.00 -16.48 19.51
C PRO A 79 5.81 -15.61 20.49
N ALA A 80 6.41 -16.24 21.50
CA ALA A 80 7.39 -15.57 22.36
C ALA A 80 8.72 -15.40 21.64
N VAL A 81 9.22 -14.17 21.60
CA VAL A 81 10.42 -13.82 20.84
C VAL A 81 11.40 -13.02 21.70
N ARG A 82 12.68 -13.11 21.36
CA ARG A 82 13.72 -12.31 22.01
C ARG A 82 13.65 -10.88 21.47
N PRO A 83 13.66 -9.84 22.34
CA PRO A 83 13.63 -8.47 21.88
C PRO A 83 14.88 -8.13 21.05
N ALA A 84 14.70 -7.42 19.96
CA ALA A 84 15.74 -6.73 19.22
C ALA A 84 16.46 -5.70 20.11
N ARG A 85 17.61 -5.21 19.67
CA ARG A 85 18.21 -3.98 20.22
C ARG A 85 17.64 -2.80 19.45
N VAL A 86 17.49 -1.66 20.13
CA VAL A 86 17.24 -0.36 19.47
C VAL A 86 18.52 0.45 19.57
N ALA A 87 18.90 1.10 18.47
CA ALA A 87 20.03 2.01 18.42
C ALA A 87 19.76 3.13 17.42
N ALA A 88 20.46 4.26 17.53
CA ALA A 88 20.47 5.23 16.45
C ALA A 88 21.16 4.64 15.21
N ALA A 89 20.73 5.05 14.02
CA ALA A 89 21.42 4.77 12.78
C ALA A 89 22.84 5.38 12.77
N GLY A 90 23.79 4.68 12.17
CA GLY A 90 25.18 5.15 12.07
C GLY A 90 25.48 5.89 10.76
N ARG A 91 26.77 5.96 10.42
CA ARG A 91 27.27 6.64 9.21
C ARG A 91 26.89 5.93 7.90
N GLU A 92 26.36 4.72 7.99
CA GLU A 92 25.80 3.97 6.88
C GLU A 92 24.56 4.66 6.28
N VAL A 93 23.83 5.48 7.04
CA VAL A 93 22.81 6.38 6.48
C VAL A 93 23.54 7.58 5.87
N ALA A 94 23.76 7.52 4.55
CA ALA A 94 24.52 8.54 3.83
C ALA A 94 23.71 9.81 3.59
N VAL A 95 22.40 9.67 3.36
CA VAL A 95 21.46 10.77 3.06
C VAL A 95 20.12 10.44 3.69
N THR A 96 19.47 11.44 4.28
CA THR A 96 18.09 11.36 4.78
C THR A 96 17.45 12.74 4.66
N PHE A 97 16.20 12.80 4.19
CA PHE A 97 15.47 14.05 4.00
C PHE A 97 13.95 13.84 4.15
N PRO A 98 13.20 14.90 4.50
CA PRO A 98 11.74 14.86 4.50
C PRO A 98 11.21 14.67 3.08
N GLY A 99 10.30 13.72 2.90
CA GLY A 99 9.58 13.49 1.66
C GLY A 99 8.30 14.32 1.56
N ILE A 100 7.30 13.80 0.85
CA ILE A 100 5.95 14.40 0.77
C ILE A 100 5.25 14.22 2.12
N ASN A 101 4.67 15.30 2.65
CA ASN A 101 3.79 15.24 3.82
C ASN A 101 2.33 15.55 3.44
N HIS A 102 1.41 15.40 4.40
CA HIS A 102 -0.01 15.64 4.16
C HIS A 102 -0.29 17.03 3.60
N ARG A 103 0.44 18.05 4.05
CA ARG A 103 0.28 19.43 3.59
C ARG A 103 0.68 19.57 2.12
N ASP A 104 1.82 19.03 1.74
CA ASP A 104 2.29 19.03 0.35
C ASP A 104 1.26 18.37 -0.57
N GLN A 105 0.72 17.21 -0.18
CA GLN A 105 -0.34 16.53 -0.93
C GLN A 105 -1.61 17.38 -0.99
N ARG A 106 -2.18 17.74 0.16
CA ARG A 106 -3.48 18.42 0.25
C ARG A 106 -3.50 19.75 -0.50
N LEU A 107 -2.38 20.45 -0.51
CA LEU A 107 -2.24 21.75 -1.19
C LEU A 107 -1.84 21.64 -2.66
N ALA A 108 -1.53 20.45 -3.19
CA ALA A 108 -1.28 20.28 -4.61
C ALA A 108 -2.52 20.64 -5.46
N SER A 109 -2.29 20.90 -6.75
CA SER A 109 -3.32 21.30 -7.72
C SER A 109 -4.14 22.55 -7.27
N ASN A 110 -3.48 23.54 -6.66
CA ASN A 110 -4.09 24.74 -6.06
C ASN A 110 -5.00 24.43 -4.85
N GLY A 111 -4.69 23.39 -4.08
CA GLY A 111 -5.48 22.97 -2.94
C GLY A 111 -6.78 22.28 -3.34
N ASN A 112 -6.75 21.52 -4.43
CA ASN A 112 -7.86 20.76 -5.01
C ASN A 112 -7.70 19.23 -4.84
N GLN A 113 -6.76 18.82 -3.99
CA GLN A 113 -6.68 17.45 -3.48
C GLN A 113 -7.53 17.31 -2.21
N PHE A 114 -7.90 16.08 -1.87
CA PHE A 114 -8.58 15.74 -0.62
C PHE A 114 -7.58 15.49 0.52
N SER A 115 -8.08 15.53 1.75
CA SER A 115 -7.34 15.07 2.93
C SER A 115 -7.45 13.54 3.02
N LEU A 116 -6.32 12.84 3.03
CA LEU A 116 -6.25 11.38 2.99
C LEU A 116 -5.35 10.83 4.10
N GLU A 117 -5.78 9.72 4.70
CA GLU A 117 -5.05 8.89 5.66
C GLU A 117 -5.45 7.42 5.43
N PRO A 118 -4.53 6.45 5.56
CA PRO A 118 -3.08 6.61 5.84
C PRO A 118 -2.30 7.19 4.63
N PRO A 119 -1.03 7.59 4.81
CA PRO A 119 -0.19 7.95 3.67
C PRO A 119 0.33 6.74 2.91
N ASP A 120 -0.10 6.56 1.66
CA ASP A 120 0.32 5.41 0.87
C ASP A 120 1.59 5.71 0.07
N GLN A 121 2.76 5.45 0.66
CA GLN A 121 4.05 5.83 0.10
C GLN A 121 4.60 4.85 -0.96
N ALA A 122 4.83 5.36 -2.16
CA ALA A 122 5.56 4.71 -3.24
C ALA A 122 6.98 5.29 -3.38
N LEU A 123 7.97 4.43 -3.67
CA LEU A 123 9.34 4.85 -3.94
C LEU A 123 9.98 4.05 -5.07
N CYS A 124 10.57 4.74 -6.03
CA CYS A 124 11.41 4.12 -7.04
C CYS A 124 12.62 5.00 -7.36
N VAL A 125 13.76 4.35 -7.61
CA VAL A 125 15.04 5.03 -7.62
C VAL A 125 15.87 4.60 -8.82
N GLY A 126 16.18 5.58 -9.66
CA GLY A 126 17.07 5.40 -10.81
C GLY A 126 18.44 6.05 -10.61
N PRO A 127 19.25 6.13 -11.67
CA PRO A 127 20.64 6.56 -11.59
C PRO A 127 20.80 8.00 -11.10
N GLY A 128 19.90 8.90 -11.52
CA GLY A 128 19.99 10.34 -11.24
C GLY A 128 18.93 10.87 -10.28
N HIS A 129 17.80 10.16 -10.13
CA HIS A 129 16.62 10.69 -9.46
C HIS A 129 15.92 9.66 -8.59
N VAL A 130 15.29 10.16 -7.54
CA VAL A 130 14.33 9.47 -6.69
C VAL A 130 12.95 9.99 -7.03
N VAL A 131 12.00 9.10 -7.29
CA VAL A 131 10.59 9.46 -7.46
C VAL A 131 9.84 8.93 -6.26
N GLU A 132 9.13 9.83 -5.59
CA GLU A 132 8.24 9.53 -4.49
C GLU A 132 6.82 9.88 -4.91
N SER A 133 5.88 9.03 -4.54
CA SER A 133 4.45 9.30 -4.63
C SER A 133 3.81 8.99 -3.29
N VAL A 134 2.83 9.77 -2.85
CA VAL A 134 2.06 9.51 -1.63
C VAL A 134 0.60 9.85 -1.89
N ASN A 135 -0.29 8.87 -1.68
CA ASN A 135 -1.71 8.89 -2.06
C ASN A 135 -1.96 9.54 -3.44
N THR A 136 -2.23 10.84 -3.50
CA THR A 136 -2.62 11.61 -4.69
C THR A 136 -1.55 12.57 -5.22
N ALA A 137 -0.33 12.54 -4.67
CA ALA A 137 0.74 13.45 -5.03
C ALA A 137 2.05 12.75 -5.42
N LEU A 138 2.83 13.38 -6.29
CA LEU A 138 4.14 12.91 -6.75
C LEU A 138 5.18 14.03 -6.69
N ARG A 139 6.43 13.67 -6.38
CA ARG A 139 7.59 14.56 -6.41
C ARG A 139 8.86 13.83 -6.82
N VAL A 140 9.73 14.52 -7.55
CA VAL A 140 11.05 14.02 -7.95
C VAL A 140 12.13 14.75 -7.16
N TYR A 141 13.10 14.00 -6.67
CA TYR A 141 14.29 14.50 -5.98
C TYR A 141 15.57 14.05 -6.68
N ASP A 142 16.64 14.82 -6.50
CA ASP A 142 18.00 14.36 -6.80
C ASP A 142 18.48 13.34 -5.74
N LYS A 143 19.67 12.77 -5.94
CA LYS A 143 20.26 11.78 -5.01
C LYS A 143 20.81 12.39 -3.71
N ALA A 144 20.79 13.71 -3.58
CA ALA A 144 21.12 14.44 -2.35
C ALA A 144 19.86 14.78 -1.53
N GLY A 145 18.67 14.59 -2.09
CA GLY A 145 17.39 14.88 -1.44
C GLY A 145 16.81 16.25 -1.76
N HIS A 146 17.38 16.99 -2.72
CA HIS A 146 16.77 18.23 -3.16
C HIS A 146 15.65 17.92 -4.15
N ALA A 147 14.48 18.53 -3.92
CA ALA A 147 13.40 18.46 -4.88
C ALA A 147 13.78 19.12 -6.21
N VAL A 148 13.59 18.39 -7.31
CA VAL A 148 13.80 18.90 -8.68
C VAL A 148 12.48 19.19 -9.39
N THR A 149 11.35 18.77 -8.81
CA THR A 149 10.00 19.22 -9.19
C THR A 149 9.27 19.84 -7.99
N PRO A 150 8.25 20.68 -8.24
CA PRO A 150 7.20 20.91 -7.27
C PRO A 150 6.44 19.61 -6.94
N THR A 151 5.59 19.66 -5.92
CA THR A 151 4.59 18.61 -5.67
C THR A 151 3.51 18.67 -6.74
N ILE A 152 3.30 17.56 -7.45
CA ILE A 152 2.39 17.44 -8.59
C ILE A 152 1.22 16.54 -8.19
N GLY A 153 -0.01 16.93 -8.49
CA GLY A 153 -1.17 16.06 -8.29
C GLY A 153 -1.19 14.93 -9.32
N LEU A 154 -1.45 13.70 -8.86
CA LEU A 154 -1.48 12.51 -9.70
C LEU A 154 -2.63 12.55 -10.71
N ASN A 155 -3.77 13.17 -10.37
CA ASN A 155 -4.81 13.49 -11.35
C ASN A 155 -4.24 14.23 -12.56
N GLU A 156 -3.54 15.34 -12.34
CA GLU A 156 -2.98 16.16 -13.42
C GLU A 156 -1.90 15.39 -14.20
N PHE A 157 -1.09 14.58 -13.50
CA PHE A 157 -0.10 13.71 -14.13
C PHE A 157 -0.72 12.68 -15.07
N PHE A 158 -1.83 12.05 -14.69
CA PHE A 158 -2.56 11.09 -15.53
C PHE A 158 -3.57 11.75 -16.50
N GLY A 159 -3.64 13.08 -16.53
CA GLY A 159 -4.47 13.84 -17.47
C GLY A 159 -5.94 13.98 -17.06
N TYR A 160 -6.26 13.79 -15.78
CA TYR A 160 -7.56 14.04 -15.19
C TYR A 160 -7.69 15.47 -14.65
N THR A 161 -8.93 15.90 -14.44
CA THR A 161 -9.22 17.04 -13.59
C THR A 161 -8.77 16.74 -12.15
N PRO A 162 -8.40 17.76 -11.36
CA PRO A 162 -8.11 17.58 -9.93
C PRO A 162 -9.24 16.84 -9.21
N GLY A 163 -8.93 16.14 -8.11
CA GLY A 163 -9.92 15.33 -7.37
C GLY A 163 -11.19 16.10 -7.03
N ILE A 164 -11.09 17.41 -6.80
CA ILE A 164 -12.22 18.32 -6.82
C ILE A 164 -11.82 19.71 -7.32
N ASN A 165 -12.62 20.36 -8.14
CA ASN A 165 -12.49 21.79 -8.40
C ASN A 165 -13.35 22.56 -7.41
N ARG A 166 -12.77 23.04 -6.30
CA ARG A 166 -13.50 23.79 -5.26
C ARG A 166 -14.07 25.14 -5.73
N THR A 167 -13.75 25.59 -6.95
CA THR A 167 -14.36 26.80 -7.53
C THR A 167 -15.66 26.49 -8.26
N THR A 168 -15.75 25.35 -8.95
CA THR A 168 -16.96 24.94 -9.69
C THR A 168 -17.82 23.95 -8.90
N GLY A 169 -17.25 23.27 -7.90
CA GLY A 169 -17.87 22.17 -7.18
C GLY A 169 -17.76 20.82 -7.91
N GLU A 170 -17.06 20.75 -9.04
CA GLU A 170 -16.99 19.54 -9.86
C GLU A 170 -15.94 18.55 -9.33
N PHE A 171 -16.28 17.27 -9.26
CA PHE A 171 -15.39 16.19 -8.87
C PHE A 171 -14.59 15.66 -10.06
N GLY A 172 -13.33 15.30 -9.80
CA GLY A 172 -12.47 14.56 -10.73
C GLY A 172 -12.45 13.07 -10.42
N ALA A 173 -11.64 12.31 -11.14
CA ALA A 173 -11.44 10.90 -10.80
C ALA A 173 -10.80 10.77 -9.40
N PHE A 174 -11.21 9.78 -8.63
CA PHE A 174 -10.57 9.44 -7.37
C PHE A 174 -9.35 8.56 -7.68
N VAL A 175 -8.16 8.98 -7.24
CA VAL A 175 -6.92 8.22 -7.45
C VAL A 175 -6.32 7.86 -6.10
N THR A 176 -5.84 6.63 -5.94
CA THR A 176 -5.26 6.14 -4.69
C THR A 176 -4.23 5.05 -4.93
N ASP A 177 -3.44 4.76 -3.90
CA ASP A 177 -2.52 3.63 -3.83
C ASP A 177 -1.46 3.64 -4.94
N PRO A 178 -0.63 4.68 -5.00
CA PRO A 178 0.43 4.71 -5.98
C PRO A 178 1.48 3.65 -5.67
N ILE A 179 2.05 3.06 -6.72
CA ILE A 179 3.18 2.15 -6.64
C ILE A 179 4.22 2.50 -7.69
N CYS A 180 5.49 2.35 -7.36
CA CYS A 180 6.57 2.69 -8.28
C CYS A 180 7.69 1.66 -8.31
N HIS A 181 8.22 1.41 -9.50
CA HIS A 181 9.39 0.58 -9.73
C HIS A 181 10.33 1.23 -10.75
N PHE A 182 11.63 1.19 -10.49
CA PHE A 182 12.64 1.52 -11.48
C PHE A 182 13.30 0.23 -11.96
N ASP A 183 13.20 -0.04 -13.26
CA ASP A 183 13.83 -1.19 -13.88
C ASP A 183 15.23 -0.82 -14.40
N PRO A 184 16.31 -1.36 -13.80
CA PRO A 184 17.67 -0.95 -14.12
C PRO A 184 18.20 -1.53 -15.45
N ASP A 185 17.49 -2.47 -16.06
CA ASP A 185 17.86 -3.08 -17.34
C ASP A 185 17.37 -2.25 -18.53
N THR A 186 16.15 -1.73 -18.44
CA THR A 186 15.57 -0.84 -19.45
C THR A 186 15.87 0.63 -19.16
N GLY A 187 16.23 0.97 -17.91
CA GLY A 187 16.48 2.32 -17.47
C GLY A 187 15.19 3.15 -17.48
N ARG A 188 14.11 2.59 -16.94
CA ARG A 188 12.76 3.17 -16.96
C ARG A 188 12.12 3.09 -15.59
N TYR A 189 11.47 4.18 -15.22
CA TYR A 189 10.49 4.24 -14.15
C TYR A 189 9.13 3.77 -14.66
N PHE A 190 8.46 2.97 -13.84
CA PHE A 190 7.09 2.50 -13.97
C PHE A 190 6.34 2.98 -12.73
N LEU A 191 5.27 3.74 -12.92
CA LEU A 191 4.34 4.16 -11.88
C LEU A 191 2.98 3.54 -12.22
N ALA A 192 2.28 2.99 -11.25
CA ALA A 192 0.88 2.61 -11.40
C ALA A 192 0.06 3.12 -10.22
N ILE A 193 -1.24 3.31 -10.43
CA ILE A 193 -2.17 3.82 -9.43
C ILE A 193 -3.57 3.27 -9.68
N LEU A 194 -4.35 3.07 -8.62
CA LEU A 194 -5.78 2.79 -8.75
C LEU A 194 -6.53 4.08 -9.05
N THR A 195 -7.48 4.02 -9.99
CA THR A 195 -8.31 5.16 -10.36
C THR A 195 -9.76 4.74 -10.52
N ILE A 196 -10.65 5.44 -9.83
CA ILE A 196 -12.09 5.20 -9.80
C ILE A 196 -12.81 6.41 -10.39
N ASP A 197 -13.72 6.16 -11.33
CA ASP A 197 -14.49 7.21 -11.97
C ASP A 197 -15.62 7.69 -11.05
N GLN A 198 -15.65 9.01 -10.83
CA GLN A 198 -16.70 9.71 -10.10
C GLN A 198 -17.60 10.49 -11.06
N ASP A 199 -18.88 10.62 -10.70
CA ASP A 199 -19.75 11.60 -11.33
C ASP A 199 -19.27 13.02 -10.97
N PRO A 200 -19.06 13.91 -11.94
CA PRO A 200 -18.55 15.24 -11.66
C PRO A 200 -19.48 16.11 -10.80
N GLY A 201 -20.79 15.86 -10.82
CA GLY A 201 -21.77 16.67 -10.10
C GLY A 201 -21.98 16.22 -8.65
N THR A 202 -21.93 14.91 -8.39
CA THR A 202 -22.21 14.32 -7.07
C THR A 202 -20.98 13.82 -6.33
N GLY A 203 -19.90 13.48 -7.05
CA GLY A 203 -18.74 12.80 -6.48
C GLY A 203 -18.98 11.32 -6.16
N ASN A 204 -20.14 10.77 -6.55
CA ASN A 204 -20.44 9.35 -6.37
C ASN A 204 -19.66 8.48 -7.35
N PHE A 205 -19.26 7.28 -6.94
CA PHE A 205 -18.62 6.34 -7.85
C PHE A 205 -19.58 5.80 -8.89
N THR A 206 -19.11 5.76 -10.14
CA THR A 206 -19.90 5.27 -11.29
C THR A 206 -19.82 3.76 -11.47
N GLY A 207 -18.91 3.09 -10.76
CA GLY A 207 -18.56 1.68 -10.90
C GLY A 207 -17.29 1.44 -11.72
N LYS A 208 -16.98 2.31 -12.67
CA LYS A 208 -15.80 2.14 -13.52
C LYS A 208 -14.51 2.44 -12.77
N ASN A 209 -13.52 1.57 -12.91
CA ASN A 209 -12.22 1.73 -12.28
C ASN A 209 -11.12 1.00 -13.06
N ARG A 210 -9.87 1.38 -12.81
CA ARG A 210 -8.71 0.94 -13.59
C ARG A 210 -7.41 1.10 -12.82
N LEU A 211 -6.40 0.36 -13.26
CA LEU A 211 -5.01 0.69 -12.99
C LEU A 211 -4.51 1.61 -14.10
N ASP A 212 -4.20 2.85 -13.73
CA ASP A 212 -3.51 3.79 -14.60
C ASP A 212 -1.99 3.55 -14.48
N ILE A 213 -1.31 3.36 -15.62
CA ILE A 213 0.12 2.98 -15.66
C ILE A 213 0.90 4.01 -16.47
N ALA A 214 1.99 4.52 -15.91
CA ALA A 214 2.90 5.44 -16.56
C ALA A 214 4.29 4.81 -16.71
N VAL A 215 4.87 4.94 -17.91
CA VAL A 215 6.24 4.49 -18.23
C VAL A 215 7.04 5.68 -18.74
N SER A 216 8.07 6.07 -17.99
CA SER A 216 9.00 7.13 -18.41
C SER A 216 9.59 6.82 -19.80
N ARG A 217 9.95 7.84 -20.58
CA ARG A 217 10.59 7.62 -21.90
C ARG A 217 12.10 7.45 -21.80
N THR A 218 12.72 7.86 -20.69
CA THR A 218 14.16 7.80 -20.43
C THR A 218 14.42 7.48 -18.95
N SER A 219 15.70 7.43 -18.55
CA SER A 219 16.09 7.35 -17.13
C SER A 219 16.02 8.70 -16.39
N ASP A 220 15.52 9.75 -17.03
CA ASP A 220 15.15 11.02 -16.40
C ASP A 220 13.61 11.06 -16.26
N PRO A 221 13.09 10.97 -15.03
CA PRO A 221 11.64 10.98 -14.78
C PRO A 221 11.00 12.36 -14.93
N THR A 222 11.78 13.44 -15.11
CA THR A 222 11.23 14.80 -15.31
C THR A 222 10.74 15.06 -16.74
N GLY A 223 11.08 14.16 -17.66
CA GLY A 223 10.72 14.23 -19.07
C GLY A 223 9.33 13.65 -19.39
N ASP A 224 9.24 13.04 -20.57
CA ASP A 224 8.00 12.46 -21.08
C ASP A 224 7.73 11.07 -20.48
N TRP A 225 6.45 10.74 -20.33
CA TRP A 225 5.92 9.46 -19.90
C TRP A 225 4.84 9.00 -20.89
N LYS A 226 4.80 7.69 -21.18
CA LYS A 226 3.69 7.04 -21.91
C LYS A 226 2.69 6.52 -20.89
N LEU A 227 1.42 6.83 -21.09
CA LEU A 227 0.32 6.45 -20.22
C LEU A 227 -0.48 5.28 -20.81
N TYR A 228 -1.03 4.46 -19.93
CA TYR A 228 -1.85 3.30 -20.21
C TYR A 228 -2.98 3.16 -19.20
N LYS A 229 -4.07 2.53 -19.64
CA LYS A 229 -5.24 2.20 -18.83
C LYS A 229 -5.49 0.70 -18.89
N LEU A 230 -5.64 0.11 -17.72
CA LEU A 230 -6.08 -1.27 -17.54
C LEU A 230 -7.38 -1.26 -16.72
N PRO A 231 -8.56 -1.37 -17.36
CA PRO A 231 -9.82 -1.60 -16.67
C PRO A 231 -9.71 -2.80 -15.71
N VAL A 232 -10.20 -2.65 -14.47
CA VAL A 232 -10.20 -3.70 -13.45
C VAL A 232 -11.54 -3.86 -12.73
N GLN A 233 -12.61 -3.27 -13.27
CA GLN A 233 -13.95 -3.40 -12.70
C GLN A 233 -14.53 -4.82 -12.76
N ASN A 234 -13.97 -5.71 -13.59
CA ASN A 234 -14.29 -7.15 -13.67
C ASN A 234 -15.79 -7.49 -13.56
N ASP A 235 -16.63 -6.70 -14.26
CA ASP A 235 -18.09 -6.81 -14.36
C ASP A 235 -18.54 -7.27 -15.76
N GLY A 236 -17.62 -7.80 -16.57
CA GLY A 236 -17.85 -8.19 -17.95
C GLY A 236 -17.83 -7.02 -18.96
N THR A 237 -17.52 -5.80 -18.52
CA THR A 237 -17.42 -4.63 -19.40
C THR A 237 -15.97 -4.28 -19.74
N GLU A 238 -15.78 -3.51 -20.83
CA GLU A 238 -14.46 -3.00 -21.26
C GLU A 238 -13.37 -4.08 -21.47
N GLY A 239 -13.78 -5.31 -21.78
CA GLY A 239 -12.88 -6.43 -22.02
C GLY A 239 -12.41 -7.16 -20.75
N THR A 240 -12.93 -6.77 -19.58
CA THR A 240 -12.70 -7.46 -18.32
C THR A 240 -13.56 -8.73 -18.20
N PRO A 241 -13.15 -9.75 -17.42
CA PRO A 241 -14.04 -10.85 -17.02
C PRO A 241 -15.21 -10.35 -16.18
N ASP A 242 -16.20 -11.20 -15.90
CA ASP A 242 -17.25 -10.95 -14.90
C ASP A 242 -17.00 -11.88 -13.70
N HIS A 243 -16.63 -11.31 -12.56
CA HIS A 243 -16.34 -12.04 -11.34
C HIS A 243 -17.55 -12.13 -10.38
N GLY A 244 -18.70 -11.54 -10.72
CA GLY A 244 -19.89 -11.58 -9.89
C GLY A 244 -19.72 -10.85 -8.55
N CYS A 245 -19.04 -9.71 -8.57
CA CYS A 245 -18.96 -8.82 -7.42
C CYS A 245 -20.36 -8.34 -7.01
N ASP A 246 -20.50 -8.09 -5.72
CA ASP A 246 -21.74 -7.70 -5.09
C ASP A 246 -22.21 -6.32 -5.58
N PRO A 247 -23.42 -6.23 -6.15
CA PRO A 247 -23.87 -4.97 -6.69
C PRO A 247 -24.27 -3.99 -5.60
N ILE A 248 -24.25 -2.71 -5.97
CA ILE A 248 -24.90 -1.66 -5.17
C ILE A 248 -26.38 -2.00 -4.95
N ASP A 249 -26.92 -1.68 -3.77
CA ASP A 249 -28.37 -1.78 -3.54
C ASP A 249 -29.08 -0.88 -4.56
N PRO A 250 -30.07 -1.39 -5.33
CA PRO A 250 -30.84 -0.56 -6.26
C PRO A 250 -31.53 0.65 -5.62
N ALA A 251 -31.77 0.64 -4.30
CA ALA A 251 -32.31 1.78 -3.56
C ALA A 251 -31.27 2.91 -3.38
N ASP A 252 -29.99 2.57 -3.34
CA ASP A 252 -28.87 3.50 -3.17
C ASP A 252 -28.20 3.88 -4.51
N ALA A 253 -28.52 3.14 -5.58
CA ALA A 253 -28.01 3.40 -6.92
C ALA A 253 -28.58 4.70 -7.53
N GLY A 254 -27.74 5.72 -7.62
CA GLY A 254 -28.01 6.93 -8.39
C GLY A 254 -27.96 6.71 -9.91
N PRO A 255 -28.56 7.60 -10.72
CA PRO A 255 -28.52 7.51 -12.19
C PRO A 255 -27.11 7.53 -12.81
N GLU A 256 -26.12 7.99 -12.05
CA GLU A 256 -24.71 8.03 -12.42
C GLU A 256 -23.99 6.66 -12.35
N VAL A 257 -24.57 5.68 -11.65
CA VAL A 257 -23.97 4.35 -11.53
C VAL A 257 -24.14 3.59 -12.85
N THR A 258 -23.04 3.45 -13.60
CA THR A 258 -23.02 2.80 -14.91
C THR A 258 -22.56 1.34 -14.87
N SER A 259 -21.84 0.96 -13.82
CA SER A 259 -21.34 -0.40 -13.57
C SER A 259 -21.75 -0.87 -12.18
N PRO A 260 -23.03 -1.20 -11.94
CA PRO A 260 -23.57 -1.43 -10.60
C PRO A 260 -23.02 -2.67 -9.89
N GLY A 261 -22.47 -3.64 -10.63
CA GLY A 261 -21.84 -4.86 -10.11
C GLY A 261 -20.31 -4.85 -10.20
N ALA A 262 -19.70 -3.66 -10.22
CA ALA A 262 -18.26 -3.51 -10.35
C ALA A 262 -17.50 -4.12 -9.17
N CYS A 263 -16.46 -4.88 -9.48
CA CYS A 263 -15.34 -5.11 -8.61
C CYS A 263 -14.41 -3.90 -8.55
N ILE A 264 -13.43 -3.92 -7.65
CA ILE A 264 -12.33 -2.96 -7.56
C ILE A 264 -11.00 -3.71 -7.43
N GLY A 265 -9.99 -3.29 -8.18
CA GLY A 265 -8.62 -3.80 -8.07
C GLY A 265 -7.81 -3.04 -7.02
N ASP A 266 -8.16 -3.24 -5.75
CA ASP A 266 -7.57 -2.54 -4.60
C ASP A 266 -6.16 -3.04 -4.24
N TYR A 267 -5.44 -2.28 -3.42
CA TYR A 267 -4.14 -2.58 -2.87
C TYR A 267 -3.12 -3.04 -3.95
N PRO A 268 -2.88 -2.25 -5.02
CA PRO A 268 -2.02 -2.66 -6.12
C PRO A 268 -0.55 -2.80 -5.70
N HIS A 269 0.17 -3.77 -6.28
CA HIS A 269 1.63 -3.91 -6.16
C HIS A 269 2.31 -4.21 -7.49
N ILE A 270 3.61 -3.91 -7.58
CA ILE A 270 4.41 -4.03 -8.79
C ILE A 270 5.68 -4.84 -8.51
N GLY A 271 5.92 -5.82 -9.38
CA GLY A 271 7.17 -6.55 -9.46
C GLY A 271 7.62 -6.72 -10.90
N ALA A 272 8.80 -7.29 -11.08
CA ALA A 272 9.41 -7.34 -12.40
C ALA A 272 10.49 -8.42 -12.50
N ASP A 273 10.45 -9.12 -13.63
CA ASP A 273 11.53 -10.01 -14.06
C ASP A 273 12.15 -9.48 -15.35
N ARG A 274 13.02 -10.24 -16.01
CA ARG A 274 13.64 -9.79 -17.27
C ARG A 274 12.66 -9.43 -18.40
N ASN A 275 11.48 -10.04 -18.45
CA ASN A 275 10.59 -10.03 -19.60
C ASN A 275 9.28 -9.26 -19.34
N GLY A 276 8.82 -9.20 -18.09
CA GLY A 276 7.51 -8.69 -17.72
C GLY A 276 7.53 -7.64 -16.61
N ILE A 277 6.46 -6.83 -16.59
CA ILE A 277 6.00 -6.09 -15.42
C ILE A 277 4.77 -6.81 -14.89
N TYR A 278 4.71 -7.02 -13.58
CA TYR A 278 3.63 -7.75 -12.93
C TYR A 278 2.92 -6.81 -11.98
N LEU A 279 1.63 -6.60 -12.23
CA LEU A 279 0.76 -5.89 -11.31
C LEU A 279 -0.13 -6.91 -10.60
N THR A 280 -0.37 -6.72 -9.32
CA THR A 280 -1.31 -7.54 -8.55
C THR A 280 -2.23 -6.66 -7.75
N THR A 281 -3.48 -7.08 -7.56
CA THR A 281 -4.47 -6.36 -6.74
C THR A 281 -5.20 -7.34 -5.84
N ASN A 282 -5.75 -6.87 -4.73
CA ASN A 282 -6.79 -7.55 -3.97
C ASN A 282 -8.14 -7.13 -4.53
N GLU A 283 -8.94 -8.09 -5.00
CA GLU A 283 -10.23 -7.74 -5.62
C GLU A 283 -11.39 -7.83 -4.65
N TYR A 284 -12.07 -6.70 -4.47
CA TYR A 284 -13.28 -6.56 -3.67
C TYR A 284 -14.47 -6.15 -4.54
N SER A 285 -15.66 -6.25 -3.97
CA SER A 285 -16.83 -5.55 -4.47
C SER A 285 -16.70 -4.05 -4.19
N LEU A 286 -16.92 -3.21 -5.21
CA LEU A 286 -16.74 -1.76 -5.04
C LEU A 286 -17.81 -1.12 -4.15
N PHE A 287 -19.04 -1.65 -4.21
CA PHE A 287 -20.22 -1.00 -3.61
C PHE A 287 -20.78 -1.70 -2.37
N SER A 288 -20.35 -2.92 -2.05
CA SER A 288 -20.97 -3.71 -0.99
C SER A 288 -20.02 -4.76 -0.42
N ASP A 289 -20.31 -5.26 0.76
CA ASP A 289 -19.53 -6.22 1.55
C ASP A 289 -19.99 -7.68 1.36
N GLY A 290 -20.70 -7.98 0.27
CA GLY A 290 -21.28 -9.31 0.02
C GLY A 290 -22.67 -9.52 0.61
N SER A 291 -23.28 -8.50 1.21
CA SER A 291 -24.63 -8.55 1.76
C SER A 291 -25.74 -8.53 0.70
N ASN A 292 -25.45 -8.10 -0.53
CA ASN A 292 -26.42 -7.97 -1.63
C ASN A 292 -26.43 -9.16 -2.63
N GLY A 293 -25.74 -10.25 -2.29
CA GLY A 293 -25.82 -11.54 -3.00
C GLY A 293 -24.64 -11.86 -3.93
N GLY A 294 -23.65 -10.97 -4.08
CA GLY A 294 -22.35 -11.24 -4.72
C GLY A 294 -21.21 -11.47 -3.72
N ALA A 295 -19.97 -11.52 -4.23
CA ALA A 295 -18.80 -11.82 -3.42
C ALA A 295 -18.10 -10.56 -2.89
N ALA A 296 -18.07 -10.36 -1.57
CA ALA A 296 -17.35 -9.25 -0.92
C ALA A 296 -15.87 -9.15 -1.36
N TYR A 297 -15.20 -10.31 -1.36
CA TYR A 297 -13.83 -10.50 -1.79
C TYR A 297 -13.74 -11.70 -2.72
N THR A 298 -13.18 -11.49 -3.91
CA THR A 298 -13.07 -12.55 -4.94
C THR A 298 -11.73 -13.30 -4.82
N GLY A 299 -10.64 -12.56 -4.61
CA GLY A 299 -9.28 -13.08 -4.63
C GLY A 299 -8.29 -12.06 -5.20
N ALA A 300 -7.00 -12.36 -5.07
CA ALA A 300 -5.97 -11.53 -5.70
C ALA A 300 -5.95 -11.72 -7.22
N GLN A 301 -5.79 -10.64 -8.00
CA GLN A 301 -5.57 -10.70 -9.44
C GLN A 301 -4.08 -10.57 -9.78
N ILE A 302 -3.62 -11.20 -10.86
CA ILE A 302 -2.25 -11.06 -11.36
C ILE A 302 -2.27 -10.67 -12.83
N TYR A 303 -1.73 -9.52 -13.17
CA TYR A 303 -1.61 -8.98 -14.52
C TYR A 303 -0.14 -9.03 -14.97
N ALA A 304 0.17 -9.88 -15.94
CA ALA A 304 1.52 -10.01 -16.51
C ALA A 304 1.59 -9.27 -17.84
N ILE A 305 2.42 -8.22 -17.94
CA ILE A 305 2.48 -7.32 -19.09
C ILE A 305 3.87 -7.38 -19.74
N SER A 306 3.96 -7.40 -21.07
CA SER A 306 5.25 -7.32 -21.79
C SER A 306 5.99 -6.03 -21.45
N LYS A 307 7.11 -6.17 -20.73
CA LYS A 307 8.00 -5.05 -20.37
C LYS A 307 8.55 -4.38 -21.62
N ARG A 308 8.97 -5.18 -22.62
CA ARG A 308 9.53 -4.67 -23.88
C ARG A 308 8.53 -3.79 -24.62
N GLN A 309 7.26 -4.20 -24.70
CA GLN A 309 6.23 -3.43 -25.40
C GLN A 309 5.84 -2.15 -24.66
N LEU A 310 5.77 -2.19 -23.32
CA LEU A 310 5.60 -1.00 -22.48
C LEU A 310 6.73 0.02 -22.71
N VAL A 311 7.98 -0.42 -22.69
CA VAL A 311 9.15 0.46 -22.93
C VAL A 311 9.15 1.03 -24.35
N ALA A 312 8.80 0.20 -25.34
CA ALA A 312 8.66 0.65 -26.73
C ALA A 312 7.55 1.71 -26.88
N GLY A 313 6.54 1.72 -26.01
CA GLY A 313 5.40 2.61 -26.12
C GLY A 313 4.33 2.09 -27.08
N VAL A 314 4.21 0.77 -27.22
CA VAL A 314 3.17 0.14 -28.07
C VAL A 314 1.78 0.48 -27.52
N ASP A 315 0.80 0.72 -28.39
CA ASP A 315 -0.53 1.18 -27.96
C ASP A 315 -1.41 0.10 -27.30
N LYS A 316 -1.15 -1.18 -27.57
CA LYS A 316 -1.81 -2.32 -26.93
C LYS A 316 -0.76 -3.35 -26.50
N PRO A 317 -0.02 -3.11 -25.40
CA PRO A 317 1.00 -4.03 -24.91
C PRO A 317 0.39 -5.38 -24.57
N THR A 318 0.98 -6.48 -25.03
CA THR A 318 0.55 -7.83 -24.71
C THR A 318 0.49 -8.04 -23.19
N MET A 319 -0.64 -8.53 -22.71
CA MET A 319 -0.88 -8.85 -21.31
C MET A 319 -1.58 -10.20 -21.18
N GLN A 320 -1.38 -10.87 -20.06
CA GLN A 320 -2.17 -12.01 -19.62
C GLN A 320 -2.58 -11.81 -18.16
N MET A 321 -3.86 -12.01 -17.87
CA MET A 321 -4.41 -11.99 -16.51
C MET A 321 -4.51 -13.41 -15.95
N PHE A 322 -4.34 -13.55 -14.64
CA PHE A 322 -4.69 -14.75 -13.88
C PHE A 322 -5.75 -14.36 -12.86
N GLU A 323 -6.95 -14.87 -13.10
CA GLU A 323 -8.16 -14.54 -12.35
C GLU A 323 -8.21 -15.33 -11.04
N SER A 324 -8.22 -14.61 -9.91
CA SER A 324 -8.45 -15.14 -8.54
C SER A 324 -7.83 -16.54 -8.26
N PRO A 325 -6.53 -16.77 -8.51
CA PRO A 325 -5.97 -18.11 -8.44
C PRO A 325 -5.94 -18.61 -6.99
N LYS A 326 -6.41 -19.82 -6.74
CA LYS A 326 -6.48 -20.38 -5.37
C LYS A 326 -5.12 -20.83 -4.84
N LEU A 327 -4.97 -20.77 -3.52
CA LEU A 327 -3.81 -21.29 -2.77
C LEU A 327 -4.25 -22.43 -1.85
N GLY A 328 -4.27 -23.66 -2.39
CA GLY A 328 -4.81 -24.80 -1.65
C GLY A 328 -6.27 -24.56 -1.25
N PRO A 329 -6.63 -24.63 0.05
CA PRO A 329 -7.99 -24.35 0.51
C PRO A 329 -8.32 -22.86 0.63
N PHE A 330 -7.32 -21.98 0.51
CA PHE A 330 -7.46 -20.54 0.75
C PHE A 330 -7.73 -19.78 -0.55
N ARG A 331 -8.46 -18.67 -0.43
CA ARG A 331 -8.42 -17.64 -1.46
C ARG A 331 -7.01 -17.03 -1.48
N SER A 332 -6.54 -16.62 -2.65
CA SER A 332 -5.34 -15.79 -2.74
C SER A 332 -5.61 -14.46 -2.06
N PHE A 333 -4.64 -13.94 -1.33
CA PHE A 333 -4.73 -12.65 -0.65
C PHE A 333 -3.35 -12.02 -0.61
N THR A 334 -3.23 -10.80 -1.14
CA THR A 334 -1.98 -10.07 -1.34
C THR A 334 -0.88 -10.96 -1.91
N VAL A 335 -0.99 -11.29 -3.20
CA VAL A 335 0.04 -12.05 -3.93
C VAL A 335 1.13 -11.07 -4.36
N TRP A 336 2.07 -10.78 -3.47
CA TRP A 336 3.04 -9.71 -3.67
C TRP A 336 4.15 -10.14 -4.65
N PRO A 337 4.32 -9.46 -5.80
CA PRO A 337 5.31 -9.81 -6.82
C PRO A 337 6.72 -9.38 -6.41
N ALA A 338 7.72 -10.20 -6.74
CA ALA A 338 9.09 -9.92 -6.38
C ALA A 338 9.68 -8.76 -7.19
N ILE A 339 10.53 -7.97 -6.56
CA ILE A 339 11.54 -7.18 -7.27
C ILE A 339 12.89 -7.86 -7.14
N ALA A 340 13.79 -7.65 -8.10
CA ALA A 340 15.13 -8.24 -8.07
C ALA A 340 16.22 -7.17 -8.22
N PRO A 341 17.39 -7.33 -7.57
CA PRO A 341 18.57 -6.56 -7.91
C PRO A 341 18.94 -6.75 -9.39
N LYS A 342 19.58 -5.74 -9.97
CA LYS A 342 19.98 -5.78 -11.39
C LYS A 342 20.76 -7.06 -11.72
N GLY A 343 20.24 -7.84 -12.65
CA GLY A 343 20.88 -9.06 -13.17
C GLY A 343 20.70 -10.30 -12.28
N GLN A 344 19.90 -10.23 -11.22
CA GLN A 344 19.54 -11.38 -10.38
C GLN A 344 18.15 -11.95 -10.68
N ASP A 345 17.47 -11.46 -11.73
CA ASP A 345 16.25 -12.05 -12.26
C ASP A 345 16.39 -13.56 -12.55
N SER A 346 15.33 -14.34 -12.31
CA SER A 346 15.36 -15.76 -12.64
C SER A 346 15.16 -16.00 -14.15
N ARG A 347 16.17 -16.59 -14.77
CA ARG A 347 16.15 -16.95 -16.21
C ARG A 347 15.67 -18.37 -16.47
N ALA A 348 15.42 -19.13 -15.41
CA ALA A 348 14.95 -20.50 -15.51
C ALA A 348 13.59 -20.57 -16.23
N ASN A 349 13.31 -21.70 -16.88
CA ASN A 349 12.01 -21.98 -17.53
C ASN A 349 11.55 -20.93 -18.56
N GLY A 350 12.48 -20.24 -19.22
CA GLY A 350 12.16 -19.17 -20.16
C GLY A 350 11.85 -17.83 -19.49
N GLY A 351 12.41 -17.60 -18.31
CA GLY A 351 12.07 -16.48 -17.42
C GLY A 351 11.03 -16.92 -16.39
N THR A 352 11.26 -16.55 -15.15
CA THR A 352 10.39 -16.87 -14.02
C THR A 352 10.26 -15.67 -13.09
N GLU A 353 9.03 -15.29 -12.80
CA GLU A 353 8.70 -14.35 -11.73
C GLU A 353 8.22 -15.12 -10.49
N PHE A 354 8.57 -14.63 -9.31
CA PHE A 354 8.16 -15.20 -8.03
C PHE A 354 7.30 -14.23 -7.22
N PHE A 355 6.45 -14.79 -6.36
CA PHE A 355 5.57 -14.02 -5.48
C PHE A 355 5.48 -14.75 -4.15
N LEU A 356 5.22 -14.00 -3.08
CA LEU A 356 4.81 -14.57 -1.79
C LEU A 356 3.43 -14.03 -1.40
N SER A 357 2.70 -14.81 -0.61
CA SER A 357 1.43 -14.35 -0.04
C SER A 357 1.24 -14.91 1.37
N SER A 358 0.48 -14.18 2.19
CA SER A 358 -0.02 -14.71 3.46
C SER A 358 -1.18 -15.67 3.20
N THR A 359 -1.45 -16.57 4.15
CA THR A 359 -2.67 -17.38 4.17
C THR A 359 -3.56 -17.09 5.38
N LEU A 360 -3.27 -16.02 6.14
CA LEU A 360 -4.10 -15.59 7.26
C LEU A 360 -4.84 -14.29 6.91
N GLY A 361 -4.13 -13.22 6.54
CA GLY A 361 -4.74 -11.89 6.38
C GLY A 361 -5.36 -11.44 7.70
N ASP A 362 -6.58 -10.92 7.66
CA ASP A 362 -7.44 -10.77 8.84
C ASP A 362 -8.35 -12.01 9.08
N GLY A 363 -8.41 -12.89 8.08
CA GLY A 363 -9.16 -14.14 8.04
C GLY A 363 -10.41 -14.08 7.15
N SER A 364 -10.97 -12.90 6.91
CA SER A 364 -12.12 -12.65 6.06
C SER A 364 -11.79 -12.83 4.58
N GLU A 365 -10.66 -12.32 4.10
CA GLU A 365 -10.30 -12.38 2.67
C GLU A 365 -9.71 -13.74 2.31
N THR A 366 -8.85 -14.29 3.15
CA THR A 366 -8.25 -15.62 2.91
C THR A 366 -9.25 -16.76 3.12
N GLY A 367 -10.30 -16.51 3.91
CA GLY A 367 -11.20 -17.53 4.45
C GLY A 367 -10.59 -18.34 5.59
N ASN A 368 -9.44 -17.92 6.13
CA ASN A 368 -8.75 -18.57 7.24
C ASN A 368 -8.97 -17.84 8.56
N THR A 369 -10.03 -18.23 9.29
CA THR A 369 -10.36 -17.63 10.60
C THR A 369 -9.57 -18.23 11.76
N ALA A 370 -8.45 -18.91 11.49
CA ALA A 370 -7.59 -19.45 12.54
C ALA A 370 -6.95 -18.31 13.36
N PRO A 371 -6.73 -18.47 14.67
CA PRO A 371 -6.11 -17.42 15.48
C PRO A 371 -4.64 -17.18 15.15
N SER A 372 -4.00 -18.08 14.39
CA SER A 372 -2.63 -17.95 13.91
C SER A 372 -2.37 -18.97 12.80
N GLU A 373 -1.36 -18.73 11.98
CA GLU A 373 -0.94 -19.59 10.88
C GLU A 373 0.57 -19.88 10.93
N LYS A 374 1.02 -20.92 10.22
CA LYS A 374 2.41 -21.40 10.18
C LYS A 374 2.82 -21.78 8.75
N ARG A 375 2.16 -21.21 7.75
CA ARG A 375 2.41 -21.46 6.33
C ARG A 375 2.24 -20.17 5.57
N ILE A 376 2.97 -20.06 4.47
CA ILE A 376 2.81 -18.98 3.49
C ILE A 376 2.65 -19.56 2.10
N GLY A 377 2.10 -18.77 1.19
CA GLY A 377 2.05 -19.09 -0.23
C GLY A 377 3.33 -18.69 -0.94
N VAL A 378 3.85 -19.59 -1.76
CA VAL A 378 4.90 -19.31 -2.74
C VAL A 378 4.31 -19.52 -4.11
N TRP A 379 4.51 -18.55 -5.00
CA TRP A 379 3.99 -18.58 -6.35
C TRP A 379 5.12 -18.41 -7.35
N SER A 380 4.95 -18.99 -8.54
CA SER A 380 5.86 -18.80 -9.66
C SER A 380 5.06 -18.63 -10.95
N LEU A 381 5.47 -17.67 -11.77
CA LEU A 381 4.97 -17.47 -13.11
C LEU A 381 6.10 -17.70 -14.10
N THR A 382 6.02 -18.77 -14.88
CA THR A 382 7.13 -19.24 -15.74
C THR A 382 6.88 -18.99 -17.21
N ASN A 383 7.94 -19.08 -18.02
CA ASN A 383 7.97 -18.80 -19.46
C ASN A 383 7.58 -17.35 -19.77
N THR A 384 8.00 -16.43 -18.92
CA THR A 384 7.66 -14.99 -18.98
C THR A 384 8.12 -14.33 -20.28
N ARG A 385 9.17 -14.83 -20.94
CA ARG A 385 9.57 -14.41 -22.30
C ARG A 385 8.45 -14.54 -23.34
N SER A 386 7.45 -15.39 -23.09
CA SER A 386 6.33 -15.57 -24.02
C SER A 386 5.39 -14.37 -24.08
N LEU A 387 5.47 -13.44 -23.12
CA LEU A 387 4.81 -12.13 -23.18
C LEU A 387 5.15 -11.34 -24.45
N ASP A 388 6.29 -11.62 -25.07
CA ASP A 388 6.74 -11.00 -26.31
C ASP A 388 6.23 -11.68 -27.59
N SER A 389 5.38 -12.69 -27.46
CA SER A 389 4.71 -13.40 -28.56
C SER A 389 3.26 -12.96 -28.70
N ALA A 390 2.65 -13.23 -29.86
CA ALA A 390 1.24 -12.92 -30.10
C ALA A 390 0.27 -13.70 -29.19
N THR A 391 0.72 -14.84 -28.66
CA THR A 391 -0.06 -15.71 -27.77
C THR A 391 0.82 -16.13 -26.60
N PRO A 392 0.89 -15.31 -25.52
CA PRO A 392 1.62 -15.67 -24.31
C PRO A 392 1.25 -17.07 -23.81
N ASN A 393 2.25 -17.78 -23.30
CA ASN A 393 2.11 -19.13 -22.77
C ASN A 393 2.77 -19.20 -21.41
N LEU A 394 2.31 -18.33 -20.52
CA LEU A 394 2.73 -18.28 -19.13
C LEU A 394 2.14 -19.45 -18.36
N ARG A 395 2.83 -19.87 -17.31
CA ARG A 395 2.33 -20.92 -16.41
C ARG A 395 2.48 -20.49 -14.97
N LEU A 396 1.33 -20.30 -14.31
CA LEU A 396 1.24 -20.05 -12.89
C LEU A 396 1.28 -21.39 -12.12
N ALA A 397 2.07 -21.44 -11.07
CA ALA A 397 2.07 -22.53 -10.11
C ALA A 397 2.23 -21.95 -8.69
N ASN A 398 1.71 -22.65 -7.69
CA ASN A 398 1.84 -22.25 -6.30
C ASN A 398 2.05 -23.45 -5.37
N LYS A 399 2.51 -23.15 -4.16
CA LYS A 399 2.74 -24.13 -3.10
C LYS A 399 2.66 -23.46 -1.73
N LEU A 400 1.99 -24.13 -0.80
CA LEU A 400 2.09 -23.82 0.62
C LEU A 400 3.42 -24.37 1.18
N VAL A 401 4.18 -23.51 1.85
CA VAL A 401 5.41 -23.90 2.54
C VAL A 401 5.30 -23.57 4.04
N PRO A 402 5.95 -24.33 4.93
CA PRO A 402 5.99 -24.00 6.36
C PRO A 402 6.62 -22.62 6.60
N ALA A 403 6.12 -21.87 7.57
CA ALA A 403 6.73 -20.64 8.06
C ALA A 403 6.74 -20.66 9.59
N ALA A 404 7.42 -19.70 10.22
CA ALA A 404 7.26 -19.49 11.64
C ALA A 404 5.82 -19.03 11.95
N ARG A 405 5.38 -19.20 13.20
CA ARG A 405 4.01 -18.88 13.59
C ARG A 405 3.76 -17.38 13.51
N TYR A 406 2.70 -16.97 12.83
CA TYR A 406 2.26 -15.59 12.78
C TYR A 406 0.76 -15.49 13.05
N ALA A 407 0.33 -14.32 13.50
CA ALA A 407 -0.98 -13.97 14.01
C ALA A 407 -1.25 -12.49 13.76
N LEU A 408 -2.54 -12.11 13.74
CA LEU A 408 -2.99 -10.72 13.67
C LEU A 408 -2.30 -9.86 14.74
N PRO A 409 -1.57 -8.80 14.35
CA PRO A 409 -0.94 -7.89 15.31
C PRO A 409 -1.98 -7.10 16.12
N PRO A 410 -1.63 -6.60 17.31
CA PRO A 410 -2.44 -5.60 17.99
C PRO A 410 -2.25 -4.21 17.38
N GLU A 411 -3.18 -3.31 17.68
CA GLU A 411 -2.92 -1.86 17.60
C GLU A 411 -1.59 -1.50 18.30
N SER A 412 -0.83 -0.64 17.65
CA SER A 412 0.41 -0.09 18.15
C SER A 412 0.15 1.00 19.18
N VAL A 413 0.88 0.95 20.30
CA VAL A 413 0.74 1.97 21.35
C VAL A 413 1.47 3.25 20.94
N GLN A 414 0.80 4.39 21.04
CA GLN A 414 1.43 5.69 20.80
C GLN A 414 1.99 6.30 22.09
N LYS A 415 3.19 6.90 21.99
CA LYS A 415 3.71 7.80 23.02
C LYS A 415 2.79 9.03 23.13
N PRO A 416 2.35 9.44 24.33
CA PRO A 416 1.60 10.68 24.50
C PRO A 416 2.41 11.92 24.09
N GLY A 417 1.74 12.93 23.57
CA GLY A 417 2.33 14.21 23.20
C GLY A 417 1.23 15.21 22.83
N PRO A 418 1.59 16.44 22.39
CA PRO A 418 0.60 17.40 21.92
C PRO A 418 -0.25 16.84 20.78
N THR A 419 -1.57 16.87 20.95
CA THR A 419 -2.61 16.44 19.99
C THR A 419 -3.56 17.61 19.72
N PRO A 420 -3.10 18.66 19.03
CA PRO A 420 -3.87 19.89 18.90
C PRO A 420 -5.19 19.72 18.13
N LEU A 421 -5.31 18.73 17.22
CA LEU A 421 -6.59 18.41 16.61
C LEU A 421 -7.55 17.80 17.64
N ALA A 422 -7.12 16.81 18.44
CA ALA A 422 -7.94 16.31 19.56
C ALA A 422 -8.34 17.43 20.53
N ASP A 423 -7.38 18.27 20.93
CA ASP A 423 -7.63 19.41 21.83
C ASP A 423 -8.65 20.38 21.22
N CYS A 424 -8.57 20.61 19.90
CA CYS A 424 -9.51 21.47 19.18
C CYS A 424 -10.93 20.90 19.19
N LEU A 425 -11.06 19.59 18.91
CA LEU A 425 -12.34 18.87 18.93
C LEU A 425 -12.95 18.83 20.33
N ASN A 426 -12.11 18.81 21.36
CA ASN A 426 -12.50 18.81 22.78
C ASN A 426 -12.69 20.20 23.39
N ASP A 427 -12.39 21.28 22.68
CA ASP A 427 -12.52 22.64 23.21
C ASP A 427 -14.00 22.98 23.46
N ARG A 428 -14.38 23.19 24.72
CA ARG A 428 -15.74 23.63 25.12
C ARG A 428 -15.79 25.11 25.53
N GLY A 429 -14.75 25.87 25.21
CA GLY A 429 -14.67 27.31 25.44
C GLY A 429 -15.41 28.15 24.41
N ASP A 430 -15.04 29.43 24.34
CA ASP A 430 -15.68 30.45 23.50
C ASP A 430 -14.75 30.94 22.36
N THR A 431 -13.84 30.09 21.89
CA THR A 431 -12.78 30.42 20.91
C THR A 431 -13.30 31.15 19.66
N PHE A 432 -14.48 30.77 19.16
CA PHE A 432 -15.13 31.38 17.99
C PHE A 432 -16.49 32.04 18.31
N GLY A 433 -16.77 32.29 19.59
CA GLY A 433 -18.01 32.91 20.07
C GLY A 433 -18.64 32.15 21.24
N PRO A 434 -19.73 32.67 21.85
CA PRO A 434 -20.33 32.05 23.03
C PRO A 434 -20.77 30.61 22.77
N GLY A 435 -20.18 29.66 23.49
CA GLY A 435 -20.42 28.22 23.38
C GLY A 435 -19.79 27.55 22.15
N VAL A 436 -18.94 28.25 21.38
CA VAL A 436 -18.29 27.73 20.18
C VAL A 436 -16.78 27.68 20.39
N GLY A 437 -16.29 26.49 20.74
CA GLY A 437 -14.87 26.19 20.85
C GLY A 437 -14.23 25.96 19.49
N CYS A 438 -12.97 25.55 19.50
CA CYS A 438 -12.15 25.31 18.32
C CYS A 438 -12.80 24.33 17.31
N TRP A 439 -13.58 23.35 17.77
CA TRP A 439 -14.36 22.42 16.92
C TRP A 439 -15.25 23.13 15.89
N GLY A 440 -15.62 24.40 16.13
CA GLY A 440 -16.38 25.22 15.19
C GLY A 440 -15.68 25.46 13.84
N LEU A 441 -14.40 25.08 13.71
CA LEU A 441 -13.70 25.03 12.43
C LEU A 441 -14.22 23.94 11.49
N PHE A 442 -14.76 22.85 12.04
CA PHE A 442 -15.11 21.65 11.28
C PHE A 442 -16.61 21.36 11.31
N PHE A 443 -17.30 21.75 12.39
CA PHE A 443 -18.68 21.35 12.62
C PHE A 443 -19.57 22.52 13.01
N ASN A 444 -20.85 22.42 12.67
CA ASN A 444 -21.90 23.36 13.11
C ASN A 444 -22.43 23.04 14.52
N THR A 445 -22.10 21.87 15.05
CA THR A 445 -22.49 21.39 16.38
C THR A 445 -21.31 20.74 17.07
N ALA A 446 -21.16 20.95 18.38
CA ALA A 446 -20.07 20.36 19.15
C ALA A 446 -20.11 18.83 19.08
N PRO A 447 -18.95 18.16 18.88
CA PRO A 447 -18.84 16.73 19.07
C PRO A 447 -19.33 16.29 20.45
N THR A 448 -20.07 15.20 20.53
CA THR A 448 -20.63 14.67 21.78
C THR A 448 -19.66 13.75 22.52
N THR A 449 -18.73 13.15 21.78
CA THR A 449 -17.63 12.32 22.28
C THR A 449 -16.46 13.19 22.73
N THR A 450 -15.74 12.70 23.74
CA THR A 450 -14.40 13.22 24.05
C THR A 450 -13.42 12.46 23.21
N GLU A 451 -12.65 13.17 22.41
CA GLU A 451 -11.64 12.58 21.51
C GLU A 451 -10.38 12.27 22.30
N GLU A 452 -9.88 11.05 22.20
CA GLU A 452 -8.65 10.60 22.85
C GLU A 452 -7.66 10.08 21.82
N LEU A 453 -6.36 10.09 22.15
CA LEU A 453 -5.34 9.50 21.29
C LEU A 453 -5.53 7.97 21.26
N SER A 454 -5.92 7.42 20.12
CA SER A 454 -6.07 5.98 19.91
C SER A 454 -4.74 5.28 19.59
N GLY A 455 -4.72 3.94 19.63
CA GLY A 455 -3.62 3.16 19.07
C GLY A 455 -3.55 3.32 17.55
N LEU A 456 -2.40 3.00 16.93
CA LEU A 456 -2.29 2.93 15.47
C LEU A 456 -2.63 1.54 14.99
N ASP A 457 -3.43 1.44 13.92
CA ASP A 457 -3.66 0.14 13.31
C ASP A 457 -2.37 -0.35 12.63
N SER A 458 -1.88 -1.49 13.12
CA SER A 458 -0.64 -2.15 12.68
C SER A 458 -0.82 -2.98 11.41
N GLY A 459 -2.04 -2.99 10.85
CA GLY A 459 -2.45 -3.75 9.69
C GLY A 459 -2.77 -5.20 10.05
N ASP A 460 -3.08 -5.99 9.05
CA ASP A 460 -3.28 -7.43 9.22
C ASP A 460 -1.95 -8.21 9.06
N THR A 461 -2.03 -9.46 8.57
CA THR A 461 -0.85 -10.28 8.27
C THR A 461 -0.56 -10.45 6.78
N ARG A 462 -1.03 -9.54 5.94
CA ARG A 462 -0.75 -9.54 4.50
C ARG A 462 0.76 -9.51 4.24
N MET A 463 1.17 -10.19 3.18
CA MET A 463 2.56 -10.15 2.75
C MET A 463 2.90 -8.73 2.34
N GLN A 464 4.08 -8.26 2.71
CA GLN A 464 4.60 -6.95 2.31
C GLN A 464 5.71 -7.15 1.26
N GLN A 465 6.58 -6.17 1.05
CA GLN A 465 7.53 -6.19 -0.08
C GLN A 465 8.34 -7.50 -0.22
N VAL A 466 8.24 -8.12 -1.39
CA VAL A 466 8.95 -9.37 -1.75
C VAL A 466 10.16 -9.05 -2.61
N LEU A 467 11.27 -9.72 -2.33
CA LEU A 467 12.53 -9.61 -3.07
C LEU A 467 12.95 -10.99 -3.58
N TYR A 468 13.36 -11.09 -4.84
CA TYR A 468 14.08 -12.25 -5.35
C TYR A 468 15.55 -11.89 -5.55
N ALA A 469 16.43 -12.57 -4.83
CA ALA A 469 17.84 -12.28 -4.86
C ALA A 469 18.67 -13.53 -4.55
N ASP A 470 19.79 -13.69 -5.26
CA ASP A 470 20.76 -14.77 -5.07
C ASP A 470 20.15 -16.20 -5.03
N GLY A 471 19.03 -16.41 -5.73
CA GLY A 471 18.32 -17.70 -5.79
C GLY A 471 17.27 -17.91 -4.68
N GLU A 472 17.11 -16.94 -3.80
CA GLU A 472 16.16 -16.95 -2.68
C GLU A 472 15.06 -15.91 -2.87
N ILE A 473 13.87 -16.22 -2.37
CA ILE A 473 12.75 -15.29 -2.26
C ILE A 473 12.67 -14.85 -0.79
N TRP A 474 12.82 -13.55 -0.56
CA TRP A 474 12.67 -12.91 0.73
C TRP A 474 11.29 -12.28 0.83
N GLY A 475 10.64 -12.45 1.97
CA GLY A 475 9.37 -11.78 2.29
C GLY A 475 9.31 -11.39 3.74
N ALA A 476 8.42 -10.45 4.05
CA ALA A 476 8.13 -10.02 5.41
C ALA A 476 6.65 -9.66 5.56
N LEU A 477 6.13 -9.77 6.78
CA LEU A 477 4.77 -9.37 7.15
C LEU A 477 4.71 -8.91 8.60
N SER A 478 3.76 -8.03 8.91
CA SER A 478 3.40 -7.66 10.29
C SER A 478 2.76 -8.85 11.01
N THR A 479 3.02 -8.99 12.31
CA THR A 479 2.44 -10.05 13.13
C THR A 479 2.46 -9.74 14.63
N ALA A 480 1.48 -10.26 15.38
CA ALA A 480 1.58 -10.28 16.83
C ALA A 480 2.79 -11.10 17.30
N VAL A 481 3.43 -10.62 18.37
CA VAL A 481 4.51 -11.29 19.09
C VAL A 481 4.36 -11.08 20.59
N GLN A 482 4.88 -12.02 21.39
CA GLN A 482 5.07 -11.83 22.84
C GLN A 482 6.51 -11.42 23.09
N VAL A 483 6.73 -10.16 23.48
CA VAL A 483 8.06 -9.57 23.68
C VAL A 483 8.07 -8.69 24.92
N GLY A 484 9.08 -8.87 25.79
CA GLY A 484 9.16 -8.11 27.05
C GLY A 484 7.97 -8.33 28.01
N GLY A 485 7.22 -9.41 27.86
CA GLY A 485 6.02 -9.70 28.65
C GLY A 485 4.73 -9.06 28.15
N GLN A 486 4.73 -8.47 26.95
CA GLN A 486 3.57 -7.83 26.33
C GLN A 486 3.30 -8.41 24.93
N THR A 487 2.04 -8.40 24.50
CA THR A 487 1.67 -8.53 23.09
C THR A 487 2.03 -7.23 22.38
N ARG A 488 2.78 -7.33 21.27
CA ARG A 488 3.15 -6.19 20.42
C ARG A 488 3.03 -6.56 18.95
N ALA A 489 2.92 -5.57 18.09
CA ALA A 489 3.19 -5.75 16.68
C ALA A 489 4.71 -5.92 16.47
N GLY A 490 5.07 -6.96 15.73
CA GLY A 490 6.42 -7.21 15.26
C GLY A 490 6.37 -7.66 13.81
N ILE A 491 7.53 -8.03 13.28
CA ILE A 491 7.66 -8.48 11.90
C ILE A 491 8.17 -9.91 11.87
N LEU A 492 7.52 -10.76 11.07
CA LEU A 492 8.07 -12.04 10.63
C LEU A 492 8.72 -11.82 9.27
N TRP A 493 9.98 -12.20 9.12
CA TRP A 493 10.65 -12.34 7.82
C TRP A 493 10.93 -13.80 7.51
N VAL A 494 10.98 -14.12 6.22
CA VAL A 494 11.13 -15.47 5.70
C VAL A 494 12.00 -15.48 4.44
N THR A 495 12.84 -16.51 4.31
CA THR A 495 13.54 -16.84 3.07
C THR A 495 13.03 -18.17 2.54
N VAL A 496 12.82 -18.22 1.23
CA VAL A 496 12.32 -19.39 0.52
C VAL A 496 13.22 -19.68 -0.66
N GLU A 497 13.71 -20.90 -0.73
CA GLU A 497 14.29 -21.43 -1.95
C GLU A 497 13.20 -22.01 -2.84
N ALA A 498 13.16 -21.57 -4.10
CA ALA A 498 12.16 -22.00 -5.07
C ALA A 498 12.77 -22.34 -6.43
N GLU A 499 12.33 -23.46 -6.99
CA GLU A 499 12.65 -23.89 -8.34
C GLU A 499 11.41 -24.45 -9.02
N VAL A 500 11.29 -24.24 -10.33
CA VAL A 500 10.28 -24.92 -11.13
C VAL A 500 10.95 -25.98 -12.01
N GLU A 501 10.60 -27.24 -11.77
CA GLU A 501 11.07 -28.37 -12.56
C GLU A 501 9.87 -29.06 -13.23
N LYS A 502 9.94 -29.27 -14.55
CA LYS A 502 8.89 -29.99 -15.31
C LYS A 502 7.48 -29.42 -15.06
N GLY A 503 7.37 -28.10 -14.90
CA GLY A 503 6.12 -27.39 -14.64
C GLY A 503 5.56 -27.52 -13.21
N ARG A 504 6.35 -28.04 -12.26
CA ARG A 504 5.98 -28.12 -10.84
C ARG A 504 6.86 -27.21 -10.00
N LEU A 505 6.23 -26.36 -9.19
CA LEU A 505 6.92 -25.54 -8.21
C LEU A 505 7.39 -26.40 -7.03
N ARG A 506 8.71 -26.47 -6.84
CA ARG A 506 9.36 -26.95 -5.63
C ARG A 506 9.82 -25.75 -4.84
N ALA A 507 9.16 -25.51 -3.71
CA ALA A 507 9.58 -24.50 -2.75
C ALA A 507 9.82 -25.13 -1.38
N ARG A 508 10.82 -24.60 -0.66
CA ARG A 508 11.08 -24.89 0.75
C ARG A 508 11.51 -23.61 1.45
N THR A 509 11.05 -23.45 2.68
CA THR A 509 11.53 -22.38 3.57
C THR A 509 12.92 -22.72 4.02
N ASP A 510 13.83 -21.76 3.90
CA ASP A 510 15.21 -21.91 4.35
C ASP A 510 15.36 -21.34 5.77
N GLU A 511 15.08 -20.04 5.94
CA GLU A 511 15.15 -19.36 7.24
C GLU A 511 13.89 -18.53 7.52
N THR A 512 13.61 -18.34 8.81
CA THR A 512 12.58 -17.43 9.30
C THR A 512 13.08 -16.74 10.56
N GLY A 513 12.74 -15.48 10.76
CA GLY A 513 13.05 -14.78 12.00
C GLY A 513 12.06 -13.68 12.34
N TYR A 514 12.18 -13.14 13.54
CA TYR A 514 11.33 -12.06 14.02
C TYR A 514 12.15 -10.81 14.31
N VAL A 515 11.56 -9.65 14.03
CA VAL A 515 12.00 -8.35 14.56
C VAL A 515 10.89 -7.84 15.47
N ALA A 516 11.21 -7.69 16.75
CA ALA A 516 10.27 -7.28 17.79
C ALA A 516 11.02 -6.48 18.85
N VAL A 517 10.42 -5.42 19.37
CA VAL A 517 11.07 -4.54 20.35
C VAL A 517 10.27 -4.57 21.66
N ALA A 518 10.95 -4.68 22.80
CA ALA A 518 10.25 -4.62 24.08
C ALA A 518 9.70 -3.20 24.33
N GLY A 519 8.43 -3.10 24.70
CA GLY A 519 7.73 -1.82 24.94
C GLY A 519 7.32 -1.04 23.68
N HIS A 520 7.61 -1.58 22.49
CA HIS A 520 7.41 -0.91 21.22
C HIS A 520 6.85 -1.87 20.19
N ASP A 521 6.24 -1.29 19.17
CA ASP A 521 5.63 -1.94 18.04
C ASP A 521 6.47 -1.63 16.78
N VAL A 522 6.70 -2.67 15.96
CA VAL A 522 7.43 -2.55 14.69
C VAL A 522 6.59 -3.18 13.58
N SER A 523 6.27 -2.42 12.54
CA SER A 523 5.31 -2.82 11.51
C SER A 523 5.68 -2.30 10.12
N TYR A 524 4.94 -2.80 9.11
CA TYR A 524 5.01 -2.42 7.69
C TYR A 524 6.41 -2.51 7.08
N PRO A 525 6.97 -3.74 7.00
CA PRO A 525 8.30 -3.97 6.48
C PRO A 525 8.42 -3.76 4.97
N ALA A 526 9.51 -3.13 4.52
CA ALA A 526 9.91 -3.11 3.11
C ALA A 526 11.36 -3.57 2.92
N LEU A 527 11.62 -4.46 1.95
CA LEU A 527 12.88 -5.20 1.80
C LEU A 527 13.70 -4.77 0.59
N ALA A 528 14.97 -4.46 0.79
CA ALA A 528 15.94 -4.28 -0.31
C ALA A 528 17.25 -4.99 0.00
N GLN A 529 18.03 -5.34 -1.02
CA GLN A 529 19.31 -6.03 -0.85
C GLN A 529 20.43 -5.34 -1.60
N THR A 530 21.61 -5.29 -0.97
CA THR A 530 22.86 -4.88 -1.62
C THR A 530 23.32 -5.95 -2.62
N ARG A 531 24.21 -5.60 -3.54
CA ARG A 531 24.82 -6.58 -4.46
C ARG A 531 25.70 -7.61 -3.75
N SER A 532 26.13 -7.29 -2.53
CA SER A 532 26.90 -8.18 -1.65
C SER A 532 26.03 -9.17 -0.86
N GLY A 533 24.71 -9.15 -1.05
CA GLY A 533 23.79 -10.11 -0.43
C GLY A 533 23.20 -9.65 0.91
N LYS A 534 23.48 -8.44 1.38
CA LYS A 534 22.94 -7.94 2.66
C LYS A 534 21.51 -7.43 2.45
N VAL A 535 20.55 -8.02 3.15
CA VAL A 535 19.15 -7.59 3.13
C VAL A 535 18.89 -6.57 4.24
N VAL A 536 18.25 -5.48 3.88
CA VAL A 536 17.75 -4.43 4.78
C VAL A 536 16.23 -4.43 4.74
N MET A 537 15.65 -4.27 5.92
CA MET A 537 14.23 -4.08 6.12
C MET A 537 13.97 -2.69 6.70
N ALA A 538 13.33 -1.80 5.94
CA ALA A 538 12.72 -0.59 6.49
C ALA A 538 11.47 -0.96 7.29
N ALA A 539 11.13 -0.18 8.31
CA ALA A 539 9.93 -0.37 9.12
C ALA A 539 9.60 0.88 9.93
N THR A 540 8.35 1.00 10.34
CA THR A 540 7.91 1.96 11.36
C THR A 540 8.25 1.44 12.75
N LEU A 541 8.78 2.30 13.64
CA LEU A 541 8.87 2.06 15.08
C LEU A 541 7.99 3.08 15.82
N VAL A 542 7.15 2.59 16.72
CA VAL A 542 6.31 3.42 17.59
C VAL A 542 6.14 2.70 18.93
N GLY A 543 5.93 3.42 20.03
CA GLY A 543 5.68 2.76 21.31
C GLY A 543 5.80 3.70 22.49
N THR A 544 6.21 3.16 23.64
CA THR A 544 6.17 3.91 24.90
C THR A 544 7.08 5.14 24.96
N ASP A 545 8.24 5.14 24.31
CA ASP A 545 9.15 6.28 24.29
C ASP A 545 9.54 6.79 22.89
N HIS A 546 9.02 6.15 21.83
CA HIS A 546 9.14 6.55 20.43
C HIS A 546 7.79 6.98 19.84
N TYR A 547 7.77 8.15 19.21
CA TYR A 547 6.71 8.53 18.26
C TYR A 547 6.88 7.77 16.94
N PRO A 548 5.92 7.80 16.00
CA PRO A 548 6.07 7.11 14.71
C PRO A 548 7.36 7.54 13.96
N SER A 549 8.30 6.61 13.89
CA SER A 549 9.69 6.86 13.49
C SER A 549 10.14 5.95 12.36
N ALA A 550 11.01 6.48 11.50
CA ALA A 550 11.61 5.75 10.39
C ALA A 550 12.79 4.91 10.86
N THR A 551 12.80 3.61 10.56
CA THR A 551 13.87 2.70 10.97
C THR A 551 14.35 1.78 9.86
N TYR A 552 15.49 1.13 10.09
CA TYR A 552 15.86 -0.06 9.33
C TYR A 552 16.54 -1.12 10.19
N THR A 553 16.49 -2.35 9.72
CA THR A 553 17.19 -3.50 10.30
C THR A 553 17.95 -4.23 9.20
N VAL A 554 19.23 -4.54 9.43
CA VAL A 554 19.97 -5.47 8.56
C VAL A 554 19.62 -6.89 8.99
N LEU A 555 18.96 -7.66 8.14
CA LEU A 555 18.50 -9.01 8.46
C LEU A 555 19.68 -9.98 8.48
N ASN A 556 19.71 -10.83 9.50
CA ASN A 556 20.69 -11.90 9.70
C ASN A 556 20.17 -12.89 10.76
N SER A 557 20.85 -14.04 10.89
CA SER A 557 20.54 -15.09 11.87
C SER A 557 20.84 -14.72 13.34
N GLY A 558 21.45 -13.55 13.58
CA GLY A 558 21.77 -13.02 14.90
C GLY A 558 20.60 -12.30 15.57
N ARG A 559 20.88 -11.69 16.73
CA ARG A 559 19.91 -10.81 17.39
C ARG A 559 19.77 -9.51 16.58
N PRO A 560 18.58 -9.17 16.05
CA PRO A 560 18.41 -7.98 15.23
C PRO A 560 18.67 -6.69 16.02
N THR A 561 19.10 -5.66 15.31
CA THR A 561 19.20 -4.28 15.81
C THR A 561 18.35 -3.39 14.91
N VAL A 562 17.26 -2.87 15.47
CA VAL A 562 16.43 -1.83 14.85
C VAL A 562 17.17 -0.51 14.99
N ARG A 563 17.50 0.11 13.86
CA ARG A 563 18.26 1.35 13.79
C ARG A 563 17.33 2.50 13.43
N VAL A 564 17.18 3.45 14.34
CA VAL A 564 16.33 4.63 14.11
C VAL A 564 17.05 5.62 13.21
N ILE A 565 16.48 5.87 12.03
CA ILE A 565 17.00 6.81 11.03
C ILE A 565 16.56 8.23 11.38
N SER A 566 15.27 8.37 11.70
CA SER A 566 14.64 9.63 12.08
C SER A 566 13.60 9.35 13.15
N GLU A 567 13.73 10.01 14.29
CA GLU A 567 12.71 9.99 15.34
C GLU A 567 11.52 10.85 14.90
N GLY A 568 10.32 10.33 15.10
CA GLY A 568 9.11 11.15 15.08
C GLY A 568 9.14 12.16 16.21
N VAL A 569 8.47 13.30 16.04
CA VAL A 569 8.49 14.40 17.01
C VAL A 569 7.15 14.60 17.73
N GLY A 570 6.10 13.87 17.36
CA GLY A 570 4.77 13.93 17.98
C GLY A 570 3.91 12.69 17.68
N PRO A 571 2.74 12.55 18.33
CA PRO A 571 1.80 11.47 18.03
C PRO A 571 1.14 11.69 16.66
N LYS A 572 0.55 10.64 16.08
CA LYS A 572 -0.40 10.78 14.97
C LYS A 572 -1.66 11.45 15.50
N ASP A 573 -1.95 12.65 15.02
CA ASP A 573 -3.04 13.54 15.44
C ASP A 573 -3.81 13.94 14.19
N GLY A 574 -4.48 12.95 13.61
CA GLY A 574 -5.16 13.04 12.31
C GLY A 574 -6.59 12.51 12.36
N PHE A 575 -7.41 12.99 11.42
CA PHE A 575 -8.87 12.82 11.42
C PHE A 575 -9.35 11.37 11.49
N SER A 576 -8.60 10.39 10.96
CA SER A 576 -8.99 8.97 11.00
C SER A 576 -8.97 8.37 12.41
N GLY A 577 -8.29 9.02 13.35
CA GLY A 577 -8.24 8.59 14.76
C GLY A 577 -9.37 9.12 15.64
N TYR A 578 -10.25 9.97 15.12
CA TYR A 578 -11.26 10.66 15.94
C TYR A 578 -12.68 10.33 15.50
N GLU A 579 -13.52 10.02 16.50
CA GLU A 579 -14.93 9.64 16.34
C GLU A 579 -15.73 10.78 15.69
N ALA A 580 -15.36 12.04 15.98
CA ALA A 580 -15.96 13.22 15.38
C ALA A 580 -15.97 13.20 13.83
N PHE A 581 -15.05 12.49 13.19
CA PHE A 581 -14.99 12.35 11.72
C PHE A 581 -15.54 11.01 11.21
N GLY A 582 -16.23 10.26 12.06
CA GLY A 582 -16.63 8.86 11.81
C GLY A 582 -15.43 7.92 11.77
N GLY A 583 -14.36 8.27 12.48
CA GLY A 583 -13.11 7.51 12.60
C GLY A 583 -13.12 6.52 13.77
N GLY A 584 -11.92 6.15 14.23
CA GLY A 584 -11.70 5.17 15.31
C GLY A 584 -10.65 4.11 14.96
N ARG A 585 -10.15 4.12 13.73
CA ARG A 585 -9.14 3.19 13.21
C ARG A 585 -8.06 3.96 12.44
N PRO A 586 -7.09 4.57 13.12
CA PRO A 586 -6.03 5.32 12.45
C PRO A 586 -5.01 4.36 11.84
N ARG A 587 -5.30 3.89 10.63
CA ARG A 587 -4.32 3.19 9.80
C ARG A 587 -3.06 4.04 9.63
N TRP A 588 -1.92 3.36 9.55
CA TRP A 588 -0.59 3.92 9.44
C TRP A 588 0.30 2.87 8.80
N GLY A 589 0.93 3.12 7.66
CA GLY A 589 1.92 2.18 7.12
C GLY A 589 1.44 1.28 5.98
N ASP A 590 0.18 1.38 5.52
CA ASP A 590 -0.39 0.48 4.50
C ASP A 590 0.54 0.29 3.30
N TYR A 591 1.34 1.32 2.96
CA TYR A 591 2.44 1.24 2.01
C TYR A 591 3.77 1.73 2.60
N GLY A 592 4.78 0.87 2.55
CA GLY A 592 6.19 1.22 2.69
C GLY A 592 6.97 0.73 1.48
N ALA A 593 8.12 1.36 1.19
CA ALA A 593 8.90 0.98 0.01
C ALA A 593 10.41 0.96 0.28
N ALA A 594 11.08 0.00 -0.34
CA ALA A 594 12.54 -0.06 -0.38
C ALA A 594 13.01 -0.29 -1.82
N ALA A 595 13.91 0.56 -2.32
CA ALA A 595 14.41 0.52 -3.68
C ALA A 595 15.93 0.30 -3.73
N MET A 596 16.39 -0.40 -4.76
CA MET A 596 17.79 -0.78 -4.93
C MET A 596 18.47 0.10 -5.98
N ASP A 597 19.58 0.75 -5.60
CA ASP A 597 20.47 1.47 -6.50
C ASP A 597 21.92 1.01 -6.29
N GLY A 598 22.22 -0.17 -6.84
CA GLY A 598 23.48 -0.86 -6.56
C GLY A 598 23.58 -1.25 -5.08
N ASP A 599 24.61 -0.79 -4.39
CA ASP A 599 24.80 -1.02 -2.94
C ASP A 599 24.22 0.10 -2.06
N ARG A 600 23.63 1.12 -2.68
CA ARG A 600 22.91 2.18 -1.99
C ARG A 600 21.43 1.85 -2.00
N LEU A 601 20.93 1.44 -0.84
CA LEU A 601 19.52 1.05 -0.65
C LEU A 601 18.73 2.27 -0.20
N TRP A 602 17.60 2.52 -0.85
CA TRP A 602 16.74 3.66 -0.58
C TRP A 602 15.49 3.19 0.13
N LEU A 603 15.18 3.82 1.25
CA LEU A 603 14.09 3.44 2.15
C LEU A 603 13.11 4.60 2.23
N ALA A 604 11.84 4.27 2.10
CA ALA A 604 10.69 5.14 2.30
C ALA A 604 9.99 4.69 3.58
N SER A 605 9.75 5.61 4.50
CA SER A 605 9.05 5.31 5.75
C SER A 605 8.18 6.48 6.16
N GLU A 606 7.00 6.18 6.67
CA GLU A 606 6.12 7.17 7.29
C GLU A 606 6.68 7.61 8.65
N THR A 607 6.47 8.88 8.99
CA THR A 607 6.89 9.45 10.27
C THR A 607 6.02 10.65 10.64
N ILE A 608 6.10 11.09 11.90
CA ILE A 608 5.53 12.36 12.34
C ILE A 608 6.66 13.38 12.47
N GLU A 609 6.69 14.40 11.62
CA GLU A 609 7.75 15.43 11.61
C GLU A 609 7.34 16.76 12.26
N GLN A 610 6.18 16.81 12.91
CA GLN A 610 5.72 18.00 13.62
C GLN A 610 4.98 17.72 14.93
N SER A 611 5.13 18.66 15.86
CA SER A 611 4.38 18.74 17.10
C SER A 611 4.14 20.22 17.42
N CYS A 612 2.94 20.54 17.88
CA CYS A 612 2.53 21.90 18.20
C CYS A 612 1.43 21.88 19.26
N THR A 613 1.35 22.94 20.06
CA THR A 613 0.26 23.19 21.00
C THR A 613 -1.01 23.62 20.26
N LEU A 614 -2.16 23.55 20.93
CA LEU A 614 -3.41 24.11 20.38
C LEU A 614 -3.28 25.62 20.05
N THR A 615 -2.51 26.38 20.84
CA THR A 615 -2.27 27.81 20.56
C THR A 615 -1.49 28.02 19.26
N GLU A 616 -0.43 27.23 19.03
CA GLU A 616 0.31 27.26 17.77
C GLU A 616 -0.54 26.77 16.59
N TYR A 617 -1.36 25.75 16.81
CA TYR A 617 -2.33 25.26 15.82
C TYR A 617 -3.34 26.34 15.43
N LEU A 618 -3.77 27.19 16.35
CA LEU A 618 -4.70 28.30 16.08
C LEU A 618 -4.04 29.58 15.55
N THR A 619 -2.71 29.62 15.43
CA THR A 619 -1.96 30.83 15.01
C THR A 619 -1.12 30.56 13.75
N GLY A 620 -0.97 31.57 12.88
CA GLY A 620 -0.11 31.45 11.69
C GLY A 620 -0.61 30.43 10.64
N GLY A 621 -1.84 30.63 10.12
CA GLY A 621 -2.52 29.69 9.24
C GLY A 621 -3.17 28.57 10.06
N ILE A 622 -4.49 28.66 10.29
CA ILE A 622 -5.23 27.79 11.21
C ILE A 622 -5.01 26.32 10.85
N GLY A 623 -4.56 25.55 11.82
CA GLY A 623 -4.26 24.13 11.75
C GLY A 623 -2.95 23.77 11.07
N SER A 624 -2.17 24.73 10.59
CA SER A 624 -0.96 24.45 9.81
C SER A 624 0.30 24.21 10.66
N CYS A 625 0.30 24.71 11.90
CA CYS A 625 1.45 24.70 12.81
C CYS A 625 2.76 25.22 12.16
N GLY A 626 2.69 26.39 11.53
CA GLY A 626 3.85 26.97 10.83
C GLY A 626 4.13 26.30 9.49
N GLY A 627 3.10 25.74 8.84
CA GLY A 627 3.20 25.15 7.50
C GLY A 627 3.78 23.74 7.47
N THR A 628 3.69 22.98 8.55
CA THR A 628 4.22 21.60 8.64
C THR A 628 3.13 20.53 8.59
N ARG A 629 1.86 20.91 8.72
CA ARG A 629 0.69 20.02 8.64
C ARG A 629 -0.50 20.75 8.02
N THR A 630 -1.63 20.06 7.91
CA THR A 630 -2.93 20.73 7.73
C THR A 630 -3.79 20.55 8.98
N SER A 631 -4.95 21.18 8.99
CA SER A 631 -5.89 21.09 10.10
C SER A 631 -6.31 19.64 10.39
N LEU A 632 -6.41 18.78 9.37
CA LEU A 632 -6.99 17.44 9.53
C LEU A 632 -5.96 16.32 9.69
N ALA A 633 -4.72 16.46 9.25
CA ALA A 633 -3.74 15.39 9.36
C ALA A 633 -2.30 15.91 9.45
N ASN A 634 -1.44 15.05 10.01
CA ASN A 634 -0.11 15.42 10.46
C ASN A 634 0.96 14.37 10.10
N TRP A 635 0.65 13.45 9.18
CA TRP A 635 1.66 12.52 8.70
C TRP A 635 2.66 13.19 7.75
N ALA A 636 3.86 12.64 7.73
CA ALA A 636 4.94 12.96 6.82
C ALA A 636 5.64 11.67 6.38
N THR A 637 6.53 11.77 5.40
CA THR A 637 7.39 10.66 5.00
C THR A 637 8.86 11.04 5.13
N ARG A 638 9.70 10.01 5.25
CA ARG A 638 11.15 10.11 5.28
C ARG A 638 11.75 9.26 4.18
N VAL A 639 12.60 9.86 3.35
CA VAL A 639 13.38 9.13 2.35
C VAL A 639 14.84 9.10 2.78
N SER A 640 15.41 7.89 2.85
CA SER A 640 16.75 7.68 3.38
C SER A 640 17.55 6.71 2.53
N ALA A 641 18.87 6.92 2.44
CA ALA A 641 19.76 6.04 1.72
C ALA A 641 20.78 5.38 2.65
N VAL A 642 20.80 4.06 2.66
CA VAL A 642 21.70 3.22 3.47
C VAL A 642 22.75 2.56 2.58
N THR A 643 24.02 2.61 2.98
CA THR A 643 25.15 1.94 2.30
C THR A 643 25.88 1.05 3.30
N LEU A 644 25.94 -0.26 3.05
CA LEU A 644 26.40 -1.28 4.00
C LEU A 644 27.70 -2.00 3.63
#